data_AF-D6RK17-F1
#
_entry.id   AF-D6RK17-F1
#
_cell.length_a   1.000
_cell.length_b   1.000
_cell.length_c   1.000
_cell.angle_alpha   90.00
_cell.angle_beta   90.00
_cell.angle_gamma   90.00
#
_symmetry.space_group_name_H-M   'P 1'
#
loop_
_entity.id
_entity.type
_entity.pdbx_description
1 polymer ?
#
loop_
_entity_poly.entity_id
_entity_poly.type
_entity_poly.pdbx_seq_one_letter_code
_entity_poly.pdbx_strand_id
1 'polypeptide(L)'
;MRQVLRRAGDWSDRISTVLAHVPRMGDYNYSRVFLHDYQDYTFLLLSSLSSALALNPTATLVPSVLALALLRTYAVVLFPSNHAKSKIAAFLLAISVGSAIPHFTASQQALSTSALSFILLASVSSLTSALVVGSLFVDWQVSRKYPGTALAIFFFPALWATLWRTITYTSPVGNILSWSRPRILEGYQWLIPLVGPASQDWITAAWAVVLSLAFQSWYMGPPPTDDDELLEPVTLAERRTHTSPSFLGASLLALLVPSFFVNQLPLPVADVDHATPFGVGCILPTFDRYKRHVPTLTDYINESKKLQNSARLLLWPEGAVSFASDEERNKAFEYVRGNITGSYVGVSFNQVAADPNDPSGRKGYERTGIAVVGKDSEEPYLLYYKRHLVPIAESYRLVPSTEPPTLANITIPTPKGIPPSRWDPSPSHARPLSITASVCLDFAFPNNFDTLSSRPGLILAPAKTWERSVGISMWLQAKQRAAELNSMVLWCDGGDDGVSGIGGGGFDDPQQVGPGSWVKTIGIQYPFNDKRTVYALLEDSSVLFYWLLAGSSLVTSGIPDPFEPPRLYLAAFDTSLNKKPAVRTTGFLLASPSRLGLSVYNVVTESSDPVEICKRPPRRFISSKELDAVQKDTIDDFHIITNDDLHTPRIPAEPLEQPKASPLNLKTSEDFLSARPISLGPISAHTELSSAPSELADIAANFPPPPTHIPSPRTAQHPSTQPFAPAIEATQSQAPTSRSIDRFTANLKRILKRSLRIPSLKRSAPNPDPLTAAPPIPTASNTEASLSHPPQPALATRRLDDDVPEPLFQVSAVPSLTYDFVDPATLTATPAVHATSDLLPSSSSATFLPQSPSCSFSDLSRPLHHITAPLASQRTRGRRHWDLEVRYNPGEPYSTLCANEFPPVKGFFRHCQHRVFLHQRSHRRVAVGTPITMDYTGKRNDVIDYGGEYDYSNQNWFQDAPPRPEPPPPAPSAPPYVPSQSVIEQNEAFLFALENAPNILYARFKQYGQLGVLGWCSEFGELIDHLKDLGFAGNMFVSTRTQALKACEDILKLNLDIKMQIIVMYLSYQVARLRRFLDGDRVWTDYPEPQFPLNPTAG
;
A
#
# COMPACT_ATOMS: atom_id res chain seq x y z
N MET A 1 -34.47 -2.79 10.37
CA MET A 1 -34.74 -2.64 8.91
C MET A 1 -35.73 -1.52 8.56
N ARG A 2 -37.07 -1.72 8.54
CA ARG A 2 -38.03 -0.73 7.96
C ARG A 2 -37.91 0.71 8.48
N GLN A 3 -37.71 0.91 9.79
CA GLN A 3 -37.48 2.24 10.38
C GLN A 3 -36.18 2.89 9.91
N VAL A 4 -35.11 2.09 9.72
CA VAL A 4 -33.81 2.56 9.19
C VAL A 4 -33.97 2.98 7.73
N LEU A 5 -34.70 2.22 6.92
CA LEU A 5 -34.99 2.59 5.52
C LEU A 5 -35.83 3.86 5.41
N ARG A 6 -36.84 4.06 6.28
CA ARG A 6 -37.58 5.34 6.34
C ARG A 6 -36.69 6.50 6.77
N ARG A 7 -35.83 6.32 7.77
CA ARG A 7 -34.84 7.32 8.17
C ARG A 7 -33.81 7.61 7.07
N ALA A 8 -33.40 6.61 6.29
CA ALA A 8 -32.51 6.80 5.14
C ALA A 8 -33.16 7.62 4.01
N GLY A 9 -34.47 7.48 3.81
CA GLY A 9 -35.26 8.37 2.93
C GLY A 9 -35.27 9.81 3.42
N ASP A 10 -35.68 10.04 4.67
CA ASP A 10 -35.65 11.37 5.32
C ASP A 10 -34.22 11.97 5.33
N TRP A 11 -33.18 11.15 5.47
CA TRP A 11 -31.78 11.58 5.32
C TRP A 11 -31.38 11.91 3.87
N SER A 12 -31.91 11.22 2.86
CA SER A 12 -31.70 11.59 1.45
C SER A 12 -32.33 12.94 1.12
N ASP A 13 -33.54 13.17 1.62
CA ASP A 13 -34.28 14.43 1.42
C ASP A 13 -33.64 15.57 2.22
N ARG A 14 -33.14 15.31 3.44
CA ARG A 14 -32.32 16.26 4.20
C ARG A 14 -30.96 16.54 3.56
N ILE A 15 -30.24 15.53 3.05
CA ILE A 15 -28.94 15.72 2.39
C ILE A 15 -29.11 16.53 1.10
N SER A 16 -30.14 16.23 0.29
CA SER A 16 -30.44 17.05 -0.89
C SER A 16 -30.90 18.47 -0.53
N THR A 17 -31.66 18.63 0.55
CA THR A 17 -31.99 19.96 1.11
C THR A 17 -30.75 20.72 1.59
N VAL A 18 -29.83 20.07 2.31
CA VAL A 18 -28.57 20.66 2.79
C VAL A 18 -27.64 21.01 1.62
N LEU A 19 -27.55 20.15 0.59
CA LEU A 19 -26.81 20.45 -0.64
C LEU A 19 -27.43 21.63 -1.41
N ALA A 20 -28.76 21.78 -1.39
CA ALA A 20 -29.45 22.96 -1.92
C ALA A 20 -29.29 24.22 -1.05
N HIS A 21 -28.95 24.06 0.23
CA HIS A 21 -28.66 25.13 1.20
C HIS A 21 -27.16 25.42 1.38
N VAL A 22 -26.27 24.74 0.63
CA VAL A 22 -24.89 25.21 0.48
C VAL A 22 -24.96 26.63 -0.08
N PRO A 23 -24.41 27.64 0.62
CA PRO A 23 -24.70 29.03 0.29
C PRO A 23 -24.24 29.35 -1.13
N ARG A 24 -25.19 29.77 -1.97
CA ARG A 24 -24.91 30.23 -3.34
C ARG A 24 -23.94 31.41 -3.26
N MET A 25 -22.68 31.20 -3.60
CA MET A 25 -21.68 32.27 -3.79
C MET A 25 -21.96 33.04 -5.10
N GLY A 26 -23.18 33.59 -5.24
CA GLY A 26 -23.68 34.17 -6.48
C GLY A 26 -22.96 35.44 -6.92
N ASP A 27 -22.49 36.25 -5.95
CA ASP A 27 -22.04 37.62 -6.20
C ASP A 27 -20.52 37.75 -6.45
N TYR A 28 -19.74 36.69 -6.22
CA TYR A 28 -18.27 36.73 -6.37
C TYR A 28 -17.82 36.22 -7.75
N ASN A 29 -17.70 37.16 -8.69
CA ASN A 29 -17.20 36.93 -10.08
C ASN A 29 -15.85 36.19 -10.18
N TYR A 30 -15.05 36.13 -9.11
CA TYR A 30 -13.73 35.49 -9.11
C TYR A 30 -13.73 34.01 -9.51
N SER A 31 -14.78 33.26 -9.14
CA SER A 31 -14.92 31.83 -9.52
C SER A 31 -15.04 31.67 -11.03
N ARG A 32 -15.81 32.53 -11.69
CA ARG A 32 -15.93 32.61 -13.16
C ARG A 32 -14.60 33.00 -13.80
N VAL A 33 -13.97 34.09 -13.37
CA VAL A 33 -12.75 34.61 -14.02
C VAL A 33 -11.62 33.59 -13.97
N PHE A 34 -11.30 33.04 -12.79
CA PHE A 34 -10.11 32.18 -12.65
C PHE A 34 -10.27 30.82 -13.34
N LEU A 35 -11.45 30.19 -13.25
CA LEU A 35 -11.69 28.87 -13.84
C LEU A 35 -12.00 28.91 -15.34
N HIS A 36 -12.44 30.04 -15.88
CA HIS A 36 -12.74 30.20 -17.31
C HIS A 36 -11.49 30.54 -18.12
N ASP A 37 -10.75 31.58 -17.73
CA ASP A 37 -9.68 32.13 -18.58
C ASP A 37 -8.38 31.31 -18.52
N TYR A 38 -8.16 30.58 -17.41
CA TYR A 38 -7.00 29.70 -17.20
C TYR A 38 -7.41 28.23 -16.98
N GLN A 39 -8.55 27.81 -17.55
CA GLN A 39 -9.15 26.49 -17.32
C GLN A 39 -8.15 25.34 -17.48
N ASP A 40 -7.51 25.24 -18.66
CA ASP A 40 -6.56 24.16 -18.97
C ASP A 40 -5.40 24.11 -17.96
N TYR A 41 -4.76 25.24 -17.68
CA TYR A 41 -3.62 25.32 -16.76
C TYR A 41 -3.99 24.91 -15.34
N THR A 42 -5.17 25.34 -14.88
CA THR A 42 -5.70 25.02 -13.55
C THR A 42 -5.99 23.52 -13.43
N PHE A 43 -6.68 22.92 -14.41
CA PHE A 43 -6.93 21.47 -14.40
C PHE A 43 -5.64 20.66 -14.57
N LEU A 44 -4.68 21.08 -15.40
CA LEU A 44 -3.38 20.40 -15.55
C LEU A 44 -2.60 20.38 -14.22
N LEU A 45 -2.50 21.52 -13.53
CA LEU A 45 -1.81 21.63 -12.25
C LEU A 45 -2.49 20.81 -11.15
N LEU A 46 -3.81 20.96 -11.00
CA LEU A 46 -4.58 20.22 -10.00
C LEU A 46 -4.55 18.71 -10.26
N SER A 47 -4.57 18.27 -11.53
CA SER A 47 -4.47 16.85 -11.90
C SER A 47 -3.11 16.26 -11.56
N SER A 48 -2.03 17.02 -11.80
CA SER A 48 -0.67 16.59 -11.42
C SER A 48 -0.55 16.43 -9.89
N LEU A 49 -1.01 17.44 -9.14
CA LEU A 49 -0.98 17.44 -7.67
C LEU A 49 -1.87 16.33 -7.08
N SER A 50 -3.10 16.16 -7.56
CA SER A 50 -4.02 15.13 -7.06
C SER A 50 -3.52 13.72 -7.39
N SER A 51 -2.88 13.52 -8.54
CA SER A 51 -2.26 12.22 -8.89
C SER A 51 -1.07 11.88 -7.99
N ALA A 52 -0.25 12.87 -7.62
CA ALA A 52 0.84 12.68 -6.65
C ALA A 52 0.32 12.32 -5.25
N LEU A 53 -0.82 12.89 -4.83
CA LEU A 53 -1.47 12.57 -3.56
C LEU A 53 -2.18 11.19 -3.60
N ALA A 54 -2.82 10.83 -4.70
CA ALA A 54 -3.51 9.56 -4.90
C ALA A 54 -2.57 8.35 -4.93
N LEU A 55 -1.39 8.51 -5.54
CA LEU A 55 -0.43 7.41 -5.73
C LEU A 55 0.61 7.30 -4.60
N ASN A 56 0.59 8.21 -3.62
CA ASN A 56 1.40 8.07 -2.41
C ASN A 56 1.13 6.70 -1.72
N PRO A 57 2.16 5.89 -1.39
CA PRO A 57 2.00 4.63 -0.67
C PRO A 57 1.18 4.67 0.62
N THR A 58 1.10 5.81 1.32
CA THR A 58 0.27 5.95 2.53
C THR A 58 -1.16 6.41 2.26
N ALA A 59 -1.53 6.70 1.00
CA ALA A 59 -2.81 7.28 0.62
C ALA A 59 -4.00 6.40 1.03
N THR A 60 -5.07 7.08 1.46
CA THR A 60 -6.38 6.45 1.68
C THR A 60 -7.22 6.53 0.39
N LEU A 61 -8.41 5.95 0.41
CA LEU A 61 -9.41 6.05 -0.66
C LEU A 61 -9.67 7.49 -1.16
N VAL A 62 -9.62 8.49 -0.27
CA VAL A 62 -10.11 9.86 -0.56
C VAL A 62 -9.26 10.60 -1.60
N PRO A 63 -7.92 10.68 -1.50
CA PRO A 63 -7.07 11.19 -2.57
C PRO A 63 -7.33 10.58 -3.96
N SER A 64 -7.46 9.25 -4.07
CA SER A 64 -7.76 8.59 -5.35
C SER A 64 -9.14 8.93 -5.89
N VAL A 65 -10.18 8.95 -5.03
CA VAL A 65 -11.54 9.38 -5.40
C VAL A 65 -11.55 10.82 -5.92
N LEU A 66 -10.87 11.74 -5.25
CA LEU A 66 -10.79 13.15 -5.64
C LEU A 66 -10.02 13.35 -6.95
N ALA A 67 -8.89 12.65 -7.11
CA ALA A 67 -8.13 12.67 -8.35
C ALA A 67 -8.97 12.18 -9.54
N LEU A 68 -9.62 11.02 -9.42
CA LEU A 68 -10.47 10.49 -10.50
C LEU A 68 -11.69 11.39 -10.78
N ALA A 69 -12.31 12.00 -9.77
CA ALA A 69 -13.40 12.95 -9.96
C ALA A 69 -12.96 14.20 -10.74
N LEU A 70 -11.77 14.72 -10.44
CA LEU A 70 -11.17 15.86 -11.15
C LEU A 70 -10.81 15.49 -12.60
N LEU A 71 -10.11 14.36 -12.80
CA LEU A 71 -9.70 13.87 -14.11
C LEU A 71 -10.91 13.60 -15.03
N ARG A 72 -11.98 12.99 -14.48
CA ARG A 72 -13.25 12.76 -15.17
C ARG A 72 -14.02 14.04 -15.48
N THR A 73 -13.94 15.05 -14.61
CA THR A 73 -14.51 16.37 -14.88
C THR A 73 -13.77 17.07 -16.04
N TYR A 74 -12.44 17.06 -16.03
CA TYR A 74 -11.65 17.67 -17.09
C TYR A 74 -11.82 16.95 -18.45
N ALA A 75 -11.99 15.62 -18.45
CA ALA A 75 -12.26 14.83 -19.65
C ALA A 75 -13.42 15.40 -20.51
N VAL A 76 -14.50 15.86 -19.86
CA VAL A 76 -15.67 16.46 -20.53
C VAL A 76 -15.32 17.75 -21.29
N VAL A 77 -14.34 18.51 -20.83
CA VAL A 77 -13.84 19.76 -21.47
C VAL A 77 -12.71 19.46 -22.48
N LEU A 78 -11.87 18.49 -22.16
CA LEU A 78 -10.66 18.12 -22.88
C LEU A 78 -10.96 17.52 -24.26
N PHE A 79 -11.84 16.53 -24.32
CA PHE A 79 -12.05 15.73 -25.53
C PHE A 79 -12.86 16.43 -26.64
N PRO A 80 -13.85 17.30 -26.37
CA PRO A 80 -14.50 18.10 -27.41
C PRO A 80 -13.64 19.22 -28.01
N SER A 81 -12.47 19.53 -27.42
CA SER A 81 -11.71 20.74 -27.78
C SER A 81 -11.07 20.66 -29.17
N ASN A 82 -11.13 21.76 -29.93
CA ASN A 82 -10.43 21.91 -31.23
C ASN A 82 -8.92 21.60 -31.15
N HIS A 83 -8.31 21.79 -29.97
CA HIS A 83 -6.89 21.51 -29.72
C HIS A 83 -6.65 20.23 -28.91
N ALA A 84 -7.64 19.32 -28.82
CA ALA A 84 -7.62 18.12 -27.98
C ALA A 84 -6.30 17.35 -28.04
N LYS A 85 -5.72 17.11 -29.22
CA LYS A 85 -4.43 16.39 -29.36
C LYS A 85 -3.30 17.01 -28.52
N SER A 86 -3.18 18.35 -28.52
CA SER A 86 -2.13 19.03 -27.76
C SER A 86 -2.47 19.11 -26.28
N LYS A 87 -3.74 19.31 -25.93
CA LYS A 87 -4.20 19.31 -24.53
C LYS A 87 -4.06 17.92 -23.88
N ILE A 88 -4.37 16.85 -24.61
CA ILE A 88 -4.22 15.44 -24.18
C ILE A 88 -2.73 15.14 -23.93
N ALA A 89 -1.83 15.56 -24.82
CA ALA A 89 -0.40 15.37 -24.60
C ALA A 89 0.12 16.10 -23.35
N ALA A 90 -0.34 17.34 -23.12
CA ALA A 90 -0.03 18.09 -21.90
C ALA A 90 -0.64 17.43 -20.64
N PHE A 91 -1.85 16.89 -20.74
CA PHE A 91 -2.57 16.22 -19.65
C PHE A 91 -1.90 14.90 -19.25
N LEU A 92 -1.57 14.05 -20.23
CA LEU A 92 -0.82 12.83 -20.02
C LEU A 92 0.53 13.13 -19.35
N LEU A 93 1.26 14.17 -19.82
CA LEU A 93 2.52 14.60 -19.19
C LEU A 93 2.31 15.10 -17.75
N ALA A 94 1.29 15.91 -17.49
CA ALA A 94 0.99 16.43 -16.15
C ALA A 94 0.66 15.32 -15.16
N ILE A 95 -0.16 14.34 -15.56
CA ILE A 95 -0.44 13.15 -14.76
C ILE A 95 0.84 12.33 -14.55
N SER A 96 1.63 12.09 -15.61
CA SER A 96 2.86 11.29 -15.55
C SER A 96 3.90 11.87 -14.59
N VAL A 97 4.02 13.20 -14.54
CA VAL A 97 4.87 13.89 -13.55
C VAL A 97 4.29 13.72 -12.14
N GLY A 98 2.96 13.85 -11.99
CA GLY A 98 2.26 13.63 -10.72
C GLY A 98 2.48 12.22 -10.17
N SER A 99 2.30 11.19 -10.99
CA SER A 99 2.48 9.78 -10.61
C SER A 99 3.94 9.39 -10.35
N ALA A 100 4.90 10.08 -10.97
CA ALA A 100 6.32 9.82 -10.75
C ALA A 100 6.80 10.31 -9.37
N ILE A 101 6.32 11.47 -8.91
CA ILE A 101 6.75 12.12 -7.64
C ILE A 101 6.73 11.16 -6.44
N PRO A 102 5.63 10.47 -6.08
CA PRO A 102 5.57 9.61 -4.89
C PRO A 102 6.41 8.32 -4.98
N HIS A 103 7.01 8.03 -6.13
CA HIS A 103 7.83 6.82 -6.36
C HIS A 103 9.29 7.13 -6.70
N PHE A 104 9.68 8.41 -6.70
CA PHE A 104 11.02 8.85 -7.07
C PHE A 104 12.11 8.32 -6.12
N THR A 105 11.90 8.39 -4.81
CA THR A 105 12.83 7.86 -3.78
C THR A 105 13.01 6.35 -3.91
N ALA A 106 11.90 5.61 -3.88
CA ALA A 106 11.84 4.16 -4.06
C ALA A 106 12.56 3.71 -5.35
N SER A 107 12.33 4.40 -6.46
CA SER A 107 12.97 4.07 -7.75
C SER A 107 14.47 4.39 -7.76
N GLN A 108 14.94 5.41 -7.03
CA GLN A 108 16.36 5.77 -6.97
C GLN A 108 17.18 4.75 -6.18
N GLN A 109 16.60 4.17 -5.13
CA GLN A 109 17.24 3.15 -4.29
C GLN A 109 17.16 1.74 -4.92
N ALA A 110 16.14 1.46 -5.73
CA ALA A 110 15.95 0.16 -6.39
C ALA A 110 17.03 -0.22 -7.43
N LEU A 111 17.78 0.75 -7.96
CA LEU A 111 18.53 0.60 -9.21
C LEU A 111 19.90 1.27 -9.15
N SER A 112 20.94 0.56 -9.62
CA SER A 112 22.34 0.97 -9.56
C SER A 112 22.69 2.27 -10.31
N THR A 113 21.80 2.81 -11.15
CA THR A 113 21.98 4.11 -11.79
C THR A 113 20.70 4.95 -11.77
N SER A 114 20.80 6.17 -11.24
CA SER A 114 19.67 7.12 -11.12
C SER A 114 19.08 7.54 -12.48
N ALA A 115 19.85 7.44 -13.56
CA ALA A 115 19.38 7.73 -14.91
C ALA A 115 18.43 6.64 -15.44
N LEU A 116 18.79 5.36 -15.27
CA LEU A 116 17.94 4.23 -15.67
C LEU A 116 16.68 4.17 -14.80
N SER A 117 16.83 4.44 -13.50
CA SER A 117 15.73 4.67 -12.56
C SER A 117 14.72 5.73 -13.06
N PHE A 118 15.18 6.94 -13.38
CA PHE A 118 14.31 8.01 -13.90
C PHE A 118 13.63 7.62 -15.22
N ILE A 119 14.35 6.95 -16.14
CA ILE A 119 13.80 6.51 -17.43
C ILE A 119 12.70 5.46 -17.24
N LEU A 120 12.89 4.48 -16.36
CA LEU A 120 11.86 3.47 -16.05
C LEU A 120 10.66 4.09 -15.35
N LEU A 121 10.89 4.90 -14.31
CA LEU A 121 9.82 5.57 -13.57
C LEU A 121 8.97 6.46 -14.50
N ALA A 122 9.60 7.24 -15.38
CA ALA A 122 8.91 8.06 -16.37
C ALA A 122 8.15 7.20 -17.40
N SER A 123 8.73 6.09 -17.85
CA SER A 123 8.08 5.15 -18.79
C SER A 123 6.83 4.49 -18.17
N VAL A 124 6.93 3.98 -16.94
CA VAL A 124 5.82 3.34 -16.22
C VAL A 124 4.73 4.35 -15.84
N SER A 125 5.13 5.55 -15.40
CA SER A 125 4.22 6.68 -15.15
C SER A 125 3.48 7.11 -16.41
N SER A 126 4.18 7.19 -17.56
CA SER A 126 3.59 7.52 -18.86
C SER A 126 2.61 6.45 -19.35
N LEU A 127 2.98 5.16 -19.22
CA LEU A 127 2.12 4.04 -19.60
C LEU A 127 0.85 3.98 -18.76
N THR A 128 0.96 4.05 -17.43
CA THR A 128 -0.22 4.07 -16.53
C THR A 128 -1.09 5.31 -16.78
N SER A 129 -0.50 6.49 -16.95
CA SER A 129 -1.22 7.72 -17.33
C SER A 129 -1.95 7.59 -18.67
N ALA A 130 -1.34 6.95 -19.67
CA ALA A 130 -1.98 6.70 -20.96
C ALA A 130 -3.20 5.78 -20.84
N LEU A 131 -3.14 4.76 -19.99
CA LEU A 131 -4.26 3.84 -19.71
C LEU A 131 -5.40 4.55 -18.96
N VAL A 132 -5.09 5.44 -18.01
CA VAL A 132 -6.09 6.30 -17.33
C VAL A 132 -6.76 7.26 -18.32
N VAL A 133 -6.00 7.98 -19.13
CA VAL A 133 -6.57 8.89 -20.15
C VAL A 133 -7.39 8.11 -21.19
N GLY A 134 -6.98 6.88 -21.52
CA GLY A 134 -7.72 5.96 -22.37
C GLY A 134 -9.09 5.56 -21.80
N SER A 135 -9.16 5.18 -20.53
CA SER A 135 -10.45 4.82 -19.90
C SER A 135 -11.41 6.00 -19.80
N LEU A 136 -10.89 7.20 -19.49
CA LEU A 136 -11.66 8.45 -19.49
C LEU A 136 -12.18 8.83 -20.88
N PHE A 137 -11.43 8.55 -21.95
CA PHE A 137 -11.91 8.74 -23.32
C PHE A 137 -13.04 7.79 -23.67
N VAL A 138 -12.95 6.52 -23.27
CA VAL A 138 -14.01 5.52 -23.51
C VAL A 138 -15.27 5.84 -22.71
N ASP A 139 -15.16 6.23 -21.44
CA ASP A 139 -16.30 6.73 -20.66
C ASP A 139 -16.93 7.97 -21.30
N TRP A 140 -16.14 8.98 -21.70
CA TRP A 140 -16.67 10.16 -22.38
C TRP A 140 -17.46 9.82 -23.65
N GLN A 141 -16.98 8.87 -24.47
CA GLN A 141 -17.70 8.41 -25.66
C GLN A 141 -19.03 7.70 -25.32
N VAL A 142 -19.03 6.83 -24.31
CA VAL A 142 -20.23 6.08 -23.90
C VAL A 142 -21.25 7.00 -23.22
N SER A 143 -20.80 7.82 -22.26
CA SER A 143 -21.62 8.85 -21.59
C SER A 143 -22.21 9.87 -22.57
N ARG A 144 -21.49 10.24 -23.64
CA ARG A 144 -22.02 11.08 -24.74
C ARG A 144 -23.06 10.38 -25.60
N LYS A 145 -22.93 9.06 -25.81
CA LYS A 145 -23.86 8.27 -26.65
C LYS A 145 -25.14 7.85 -25.91
N TYR A 146 -25.07 7.67 -24.60
CA TYR A 146 -26.19 7.24 -23.76
C TYR A 146 -26.46 8.20 -22.58
N PRO A 147 -26.65 9.51 -22.84
CA PRO A 147 -26.81 10.52 -21.79
C PRO A 147 -28.06 10.26 -20.96
N GLY A 148 -27.99 10.49 -19.65
CA GLY A 148 -29.11 10.30 -18.73
C GLY A 148 -29.50 8.84 -18.45
N THR A 149 -28.82 7.86 -19.04
CA THR A 149 -29.03 6.43 -18.71
C THR A 149 -28.20 6.00 -17.49
N ALA A 150 -28.66 5.00 -16.75
CA ALA A 150 -27.86 4.39 -15.67
C ALA A 150 -26.59 3.69 -16.20
N LEU A 151 -26.49 3.38 -17.50
CA LEU A 151 -25.25 2.92 -18.12
C LEU A 151 -24.13 3.95 -17.95
N ALA A 152 -24.41 5.24 -18.20
CA ALA A 152 -23.43 6.32 -18.04
C ALA A 152 -22.97 6.56 -16.58
N ILE A 153 -23.67 5.95 -15.61
CA ILE A 153 -23.33 5.99 -14.19
C ILE A 153 -22.47 4.77 -13.80
N PHE A 154 -22.85 3.57 -14.23
CA PHE A 154 -22.19 2.31 -13.84
C PHE A 154 -21.07 1.84 -14.79
N PHE A 155 -20.98 2.40 -16.00
CA PHE A 155 -19.99 1.99 -17.00
C PHE A 155 -18.55 2.33 -16.59
N PHE A 156 -18.25 3.56 -16.15
CA PHE A 156 -16.89 3.91 -15.73
C PHE A 156 -16.37 3.07 -14.56
N PRO A 157 -17.16 2.80 -13.49
CA PRO A 157 -16.75 1.86 -12.43
C PRO A 157 -16.45 0.44 -12.92
N ALA A 158 -17.26 -0.12 -13.81
CA ALA A 158 -17.01 -1.44 -14.39
C ALA A 158 -15.76 -1.45 -15.28
N LEU A 159 -15.58 -0.42 -16.12
CA LEU A 159 -14.40 -0.24 -16.97
C LEU A 159 -13.12 -0.09 -16.14
N TRP A 160 -13.15 0.68 -15.05
CA TRP A 160 -12.01 0.95 -14.18
C TRP A 160 -11.55 -0.31 -13.44
N ALA A 161 -12.49 -1.05 -12.82
CA ALA A 161 -12.19 -2.32 -12.17
C ALA A 161 -11.67 -3.38 -13.16
N THR A 162 -12.21 -3.43 -14.37
CA THR A 162 -11.71 -4.31 -15.43
C THR A 162 -10.28 -3.92 -15.84
N LEU A 163 -10.03 -2.63 -16.08
CA LEU A 163 -8.73 -2.13 -16.50
C LEU A 163 -7.62 -2.48 -15.50
N TRP A 164 -7.80 -2.15 -14.22
CA TRP A 164 -6.77 -2.43 -13.22
C TRP A 164 -6.62 -3.92 -12.93
N ARG A 165 -7.67 -4.72 -13.09
CA ARG A 165 -7.54 -6.18 -13.04
C ARG A 165 -6.74 -6.75 -14.21
N THR A 166 -6.98 -6.29 -15.44
CA THR A 166 -6.19 -6.68 -16.61
C THR A 166 -4.73 -6.21 -16.51
N ILE A 167 -4.50 -4.99 -16.03
CA ILE A 167 -3.14 -4.48 -15.76
C ILE A 167 -2.44 -5.37 -14.73
N THR A 168 -3.12 -5.76 -13.65
CA THR A 168 -2.53 -6.62 -12.60
C THR A 168 -2.02 -7.96 -13.12
N TYR A 169 -2.69 -8.58 -14.09
CA TYR A 169 -2.22 -9.82 -14.73
C TYR A 169 -1.13 -9.65 -15.79
N THR A 170 -1.03 -8.45 -16.40
CA THR A 170 -0.07 -8.17 -17.48
C THR A 170 1.15 -7.37 -17.01
N SER A 171 1.08 -6.84 -15.78
CA SER A 171 2.12 -6.11 -15.08
C SER A 171 3.07 -7.07 -14.35
N PRO A 172 4.39 -7.00 -14.58
CA PRO A 172 5.35 -7.83 -13.87
C PRO A 172 5.59 -7.37 -12.42
N VAL A 173 4.79 -6.41 -11.92
CA VAL A 173 4.75 -5.97 -10.51
C VAL A 173 3.33 -6.01 -9.92
N GLY A 174 2.39 -6.70 -10.58
CA GLY A 174 1.02 -6.90 -10.10
C GLY A 174 0.30 -5.59 -9.72
N ASN A 175 -0.42 -5.64 -8.58
CA ASN A 175 -1.23 -4.55 -8.05
C ASN A 175 -0.42 -3.30 -7.58
N ILE A 176 0.92 -3.30 -7.57
CA ILE A 176 1.72 -2.14 -7.09
C ILE A 176 1.47 -0.89 -7.95
N LEU A 177 1.12 -1.06 -9.22
CA LEU A 177 0.79 0.03 -10.14
C LEU A 177 -0.69 0.46 -10.12
N SER A 178 -1.53 -0.15 -9.26
CA SER A 178 -2.93 0.25 -9.11
C SER A 178 -3.07 1.68 -8.60
N TRP A 179 -4.00 2.42 -9.20
CA TRP A 179 -4.41 3.74 -8.74
C TRP A 179 -5.38 3.71 -7.56
N SER A 180 -6.06 2.58 -7.37
CA SER A 180 -6.92 2.29 -6.22
C SER A 180 -6.08 1.51 -5.20
N ARG A 181 -5.56 2.19 -4.17
CA ARG A 181 -4.70 1.55 -3.16
C ARG A 181 -5.51 0.57 -2.27
N PRO A 182 -4.89 -0.48 -1.69
CA PRO A 182 -5.58 -1.45 -0.83
C PRO A 182 -6.26 -0.86 0.42
N ARG A 183 -5.88 0.37 0.79
CA ARG A 183 -6.35 1.11 1.97
C ARG A 183 -7.74 1.73 1.74
N ILE A 184 -8.75 0.87 1.55
CA ILE A 184 -10.16 1.31 1.54
C ILE A 184 -10.53 1.94 2.88
N LEU A 185 -11.54 2.81 2.84
CA LEU A 185 -12.37 3.10 4.01
C LEU A 185 -12.88 1.78 4.65
N GLU A 186 -12.71 1.62 5.97
CA GLU A 186 -13.12 0.43 6.74
C GLU A 186 -14.54 -0.04 6.43
N GLY A 187 -15.46 0.91 6.21
CA GLY A 187 -16.87 0.67 5.87
C GLY A 187 -17.13 -0.20 4.63
N TYR A 188 -16.11 -0.46 3.79
CA TYR A 188 -16.21 -1.35 2.63
C TYR A 188 -15.33 -2.61 2.70
N GLN A 189 -14.53 -2.80 3.77
CA GLN A 189 -13.63 -3.97 3.86
C GLN A 189 -14.40 -5.32 3.86
N TRP A 190 -15.68 -5.31 4.23
CA TRP A 190 -16.56 -6.49 4.17
C TRP A 190 -16.80 -7.03 2.75
N LEU A 191 -16.58 -6.22 1.71
CA LEU A 191 -16.70 -6.64 0.30
C LEU A 191 -15.49 -7.43 -0.20
N ILE A 192 -14.32 -7.32 0.45
CA ILE A 192 -13.08 -7.98 0.03
C ILE A 192 -13.23 -9.52 -0.05
N PRO A 193 -13.70 -10.25 0.99
CA PRO A 193 -13.91 -11.70 0.89
C PRO A 193 -15.08 -12.11 -0.02
N LEU A 194 -15.93 -11.17 -0.46
CA LEU A 194 -17.09 -11.46 -1.31
C LEU A 194 -16.80 -11.26 -2.80
N VAL A 195 -16.16 -10.15 -3.16
CA VAL A 195 -16.01 -9.65 -4.53
C VAL A 195 -14.56 -9.27 -4.86
N GLY A 196 -13.62 -9.55 -3.94
CA GLY A 196 -12.20 -9.43 -4.16
C GLY A 196 -11.67 -7.98 -4.25
N PRO A 197 -10.45 -7.80 -4.78
CA PRO A 197 -9.78 -6.50 -4.85
C PRO A 197 -10.45 -5.56 -5.85
N ALA A 198 -11.10 -6.10 -6.89
CA ALA A 198 -11.82 -5.32 -7.89
C ALA A 198 -12.99 -4.50 -7.31
N SER A 199 -13.46 -4.83 -6.10
CA SER A 199 -14.40 -3.98 -5.35
C SER A 199 -13.81 -2.61 -4.99
N GLN A 200 -12.50 -2.54 -4.72
CA GLN A 200 -11.81 -1.32 -4.35
C GLN A 200 -11.75 -0.35 -5.55
N ASP A 201 -11.38 -0.87 -6.72
CA ASP A 201 -11.41 -0.12 -7.98
C ASP A 201 -12.82 0.38 -8.28
N TRP A 202 -13.81 -0.51 -8.22
CA TRP A 202 -15.20 -0.15 -8.53
C TRP A 202 -15.73 0.94 -7.58
N ILE A 203 -15.49 0.84 -6.27
CA ILE A 203 -15.92 1.82 -5.27
C ILE A 203 -15.20 3.16 -5.47
N THR A 204 -13.89 3.14 -5.73
CA THR A 204 -13.10 4.37 -5.99
C THR A 204 -13.65 5.11 -7.20
N ALA A 205 -13.90 4.39 -8.30
CA ALA A 205 -14.48 4.96 -9.51
C ALA A 205 -15.95 5.37 -9.35
N ALA A 206 -16.75 4.64 -8.58
CA ALA A 206 -18.16 4.96 -8.34
C ALA A 206 -18.31 6.26 -7.53
N TRP A 207 -17.51 6.45 -6.47
CA TRP A 207 -17.45 7.73 -5.76
C TRP A 207 -16.93 8.86 -6.66
N ALA A 208 -15.96 8.58 -7.55
CA ALA A 208 -15.50 9.55 -8.53
C ALA A 208 -16.59 9.94 -9.55
N VAL A 209 -17.49 9.04 -9.94
CA VAL A 209 -18.69 9.38 -10.74
C VAL A 209 -19.62 10.29 -9.96
N VAL A 210 -19.97 9.96 -8.70
CA VAL A 210 -20.86 10.80 -7.87
C VAL A 210 -20.28 12.21 -7.69
N LEU A 211 -19.00 12.33 -7.31
CA LEU A 211 -18.36 13.63 -7.09
C LEU A 211 -18.14 14.42 -8.39
N SER A 212 -17.80 13.76 -9.51
CA SER A 212 -17.67 14.47 -10.80
C SER A 212 -19.02 14.99 -11.31
N LEU A 213 -20.11 14.24 -11.13
CA LEU A 213 -21.46 14.70 -11.50
C LEU A 213 -21.95 15.83 -10.58
N ALA A 214 -21.70 15.75 -9.27
CA ALA A 214 -22.02 16.82 -8.33
C ALA A 214 -21.19 18.10 -8.60
N PHE A 215 -19.89 17.95 -8.88
CA PHE A 215 -19.05 19.09 -9.25
C PHE A 215 -19.48 19.69 -10.59
N GLN A 216 -19.87 18.88 -11.57
CA GLN A 216 -20.37 19.38 -12.86
C GLN A 216 -21.68 20.17 -12.70
N SER A 217 -22.65 19.71 -11.90
CA SER A 217 -23.88 20.47 -11.66
C SER A 217 -23.65 21.76 -10.86
N TRP A 218 -22.67 21.78 -9.96
CA TRP A 218 -22.25 23.00 -9.26
C TRP A 218 -21.50 23.98 -10.18
N TYR A 219 -20.56 23.49 -11.00
CA TYR A 219 -19.68 24.30 -11.84
C TYR A 219 -20.37 24.86 -13.09
N MET A 220 -21.24 24.08 -13.73
CA MET A 220 -22.01 24.54 -14.89
C MET A 220 -23.23 25.39 -14.48
N GLY A 221 -23.63 25.31 -13.20
CA GLY A 221 -24.88 25.88 -12.69
C GLY A 221 -26.11 25.07 -13.10
N PRO A 222 -27.31 25.50 -12.68
CA PRO A 222 -28.53 25.02 -13.30
C PRO A 222 -28.52 25.39 -14.81
N PRO A 223 -29.16 24.59 -15.69
CA PRO A 223 -29.47 25.09 -17.03
C PRO A 223 -30.27 26.40 -16.91
N PRO A 224 -30.16 27.33 -17.88
CA PRO A 224 -31.07 28.47 -17.91
C PRO A 224 -32.50 27.95 -17.88
N THR A 225 -33.32 28.50 -16.97
CA THR A 225 -34.76 28.30 -17.05
C THR A 225 -35.29 29.36 -17.99
N ASP A 226 -35.88 28.93 -19.10
CA ASP A 226 -36.30 29.80 -20.20
C ASP A 226 -37.59 30.60 -19.87
N ASP A 227 -37.78 30.96 -18.60
CA ASP A 227 -38.94 31.67 -18.05
C ASP A 227 -39.10 33.10 -18.63
N ASP A 228 -38.04 33.64 -19.25
CA ASP A 228 -38.04 34.90 -20.00
C ASP A 228 -38.44 34.74 -21.50
N GLU A 229 -38.44 33.54 -22.08
CA GLU A 229 -38.74 33.29 -23.52
C GLU A 229 -40.23 32.97 -23.77
N LEU A 230 -41.09 33.85 -23.26
CA LEU A 230 -42.51 33.65 -22.96
C LEU A 230 -43.48 33.36 -24.13
N LEU A 231 -43.01 33.09 -25.36
CA LEU A 231 -43.89 33.00 -26.55
C LEU A 231 -43.55 31.92 -27.62
N GLU A 232 -42.40 31.24 -27.57
CA GLU A 232 -42.18 30.09 -28.48
C GLU A 232 -43.03 28.89 -28.00
N PRO A 233 -43.87 28.26 -28.85
CA PRO A 233 -44.68 27.14 -28.43
C PRO A 233 -43.79 25.94 -28.13
N VAL A 234 -43.71 25.55 -26.87
CA VAL A 234 -42.91 24.43 -26.37
C VAL A 234 -43.33 23.13 -27.06
N THR A 235 -42.71 22.85 -28.21
CA THR A 235 -42.59 21.49 -28.75
C THR A 235 -42.04 20.61 -27.62
N LEU A 236 -42.48 19.36 -27.53
CA LEU A 236 -42.18 18.47 -26.41
C LEU A 236 -40.66 18.22 -26.30
N ALA A 237 -39.98 19.14 -25.62
CA ALA A 237 -38.56 19.14 -25.33
C ALA A 237 -38.28 18.12 -24.23
N GLU A 238 -38.48 16.85 -24.63
CA GLU A 238 -38.07 15.60 -24.01
C GLU A 238 -37.55 15.82 -22.59
N ARG A 239 -38.46 15.80 -21.61
CA ARG A 239 -38.19 16.11 -20.20
C ARG A 239 -37.19 15.11 -19.64
N ARG A 240 -35.90 15.36 -19.91
CA ARG A 240 -34.81 14.43 -19.60
C ARG A 240 -34.83 14.13 -18.12
N THR A 241 -35.23 12.91 -17.81
CA THR A 241 -35.16 12.33 -16.48
C THR A 241 -33.69 12.12 -16.16
N HIS A 242 -33.01 13.21 -15.77
CA HIS A 242 -31.64 13.20 -15.27
C HIS A 242 -31.57 12.17 -14.14
N THR A 243 -31.00 11.01 -14.44
CA THR A 243 -30.81 9.92 -13.48
C THR A 243 -29.94 10.45 -12.35
N SER A 244 -30.58 10.69 -11.21
CA SER A 244 -29.96 11.52 -10.18
C SER A 244 -28.69 10.85 -9.64
N PRO A 245 -27.54 11.56 -9.58
CA PRO A 245 -26.33 11.02 -8.96
C PRO A 245 -26.55 10.64 -7.48
N SER A 246 -27.59 11.20 -6.85
CA SER A 246 -28.06 10.81 -5.52
C SER A 246 -28.42 9.32 -5.42
N PHE A 247 -28.85 8.64 -6.49
CA PHE A 247 -29.13 7.20 -6.44
C PHE A 247 -27.86 6.37 -6.27
N LEU A 248 -26.79 6.68 -7.02
CA LEU A 248 -25.50 6.02 -6.81
C LEU A 248 -24.89 6.40 -5.47
N GLY A 249 -24.96 7.68 -5.07
CA GLY A 249 -24.50 8.15 -3.77
C GLY A 249 -25.21 7.44 -2.60
N ALA A 250 -26.54 7.37 -2.61
CA ALA A 250 -27.32 6.65 -1.61
C ALA A 250 -27.02 5.15 -1.61
N SER A 251 -26.76 4.55 -2.78
CA SER A 251 -26.37 3.13 -2.89
C SER A 251 -24.98 2.87 -2.30
N LEU A 252 -24.00 3.76 -2.54
CA LEU A 252 -22.66 3.69 -1.94
C LEU A 252 -22.69 3.93 -0.44
N LEU A 253 -23.56 4.81 0.06
CA LEU A 253 -23.80 5.00 1.50
C LEU A 253 -24.51 3.78 2.11
N ALA A 254 -25.47 3.17 1.43
CA ALA A 254 -26.13 1.94 1.87
C ALA A 254 -25.15 0.75 1.95
N LEU A 255 -24.15 0.70 1.07
CA LEU A 255 -23.07 -0.29 1.11
C LEU A 255 -22.09 -0.11 2.29
N LEU A 256 -22.15 1.01 3.04
CA LEU A 256 -21.45 1.15 4.32
C LEU A 256 -22.22 0.47 5.48
N VAL A 257 -23.54 0.30 5.35
CA VAL A 257 -24.39 -0.18 6.46
C VAL A 257 -23.96 -1.56 7.01
N PRO A 258 -23.50 -2.53 6.20
CA PRO A 258 -23.03 -3.82 6.72
C PRO A 258 -21.80 -3.75 7.63
N SER A 259 -20.91 -2.74 7.51
CA SER A 259 -19.71 -2.69 8.36
C SER A 259 -20.02 -2.46 9.84
N PHE A 260 -21.17 -1.87 10.16
CA PHE A 260 -21.65 -1.71 11.54
C PHE A 260 -22.16 -3.02 12.17
N PHE A 261 -22.22 -4.12 11.40
CA PHE A 261 -22.66 -5.44 11.85
C PHE A 261 -21.61 -6.54 11.63
N VAL A 262 -20.60 -6.30 10.79
CA VAL A 262 -19.47 -7.21 10.57
C VAL A 262 -18.35 -6.83 11.53
N ASN A 263 -18.25 -7.52 12.66
CA ASN A 263 -17.16 -7.33 13.62
C ASN A 263 -15.82 -7.70 12.96
N GLN A 264 -15.00 -6.68 12.69
CA GLN A 264 -13.63 -6.81 12.17
C GLN A 264 -12.58 -6.64 13.28
N LEU A 265 -12.96 -6.79 14.55
CA LEU A 265 -12.04 -6.76 15.68
C LEU A 265 -11.26 -8.09 15.79
N PRO A 266 -10.02 -8.07 16.28
CA PRO A 266 -9.23 -9.29 16.46
C PRO A 266 -9.84 -10.20 17.53
N LEU A 267 -9.76 -11.52 17.32
CA LEU A 267 -10.31 -12.49 18.26
C LEU A 267 -9.61 -12.42 19.63
N PRO A 268 -10.36 -12.39 20.75
CA PRO A 268 -9.79 -12.26 22.08
C PRO A 268 -8.95 -13.48 22.45
N VAL A 269 -7.66 -13.27 22.70
CA VAL A 269 -6.65 -14.30 22.98
C VAL A 269 -6.97 -15.11 24.26
N ALA A 270 -7.76 -14.54 25.17
CA ALA A 270 -8.20 -15.19 26.40
C ALA A 270 -9.43 -16.12 26.24
N ASP A 271 -10.21 -15.97 25.16
CA ASP A 271 -11.36 -16.84 24.88
C ASP A 271 -10.87 -18.12 24.19
N VAL A 272 -10.46 -19.09 25.01
CA VAL A 272 -9.91 -20.37 24.58
C VAL A 272 -10.96 -21.25 23.87
N ASP A 273 -12.23 -21.01 24.13
CA ASP A 273 -13.33 -21.85 23.65
C ASP A 273 -13.73 -21.45 22.22
N HIS A 274 -13.59 -20.16 21.85
CA HIS A 274 -13.80 -19.65 20.49
C HIS A 274 -12.51 -19.30 19.72
N ALA A 275 -11.36 -19.21 20.40
CA ALA A 275 -10.07 -18.90 19.79
C ALA A 275 -8.93 -19.80 20.30
N THR A 276 -7.91 -19.92 19.46
CA THR A 276 -6.67 -20.65 19.70
C THR A 276 -5.57 -19.60 19.89
N PRO A 277 -5.15 -19.29 21.13
CA PRO A 277 -4.00 -18.43 21.39
C PRO A 277 -2.73 -19.01 20.75
N PHE A 278 -2.20 -18.31 19.75
CA PHE A 278 -1.03 -18.72 18.99
C PHE A 278 0.02 -17.61 19.00
N GLY A 279 1.18 -17.88 19.60
CA GLY A 279 2.30 -16.94 19.60
C GLY A 279 3.06 -17.00 18.27
N VAL A 280 3.22 -15.85 17.60
CA VAL A 280 4.02 -15.70 16.39
C VAL A 280 5.11 -14.66 16.59
N GLY A 281 6.16 -14.67 15.77
CA GLY A 281 7.21 -13.66 15.81
C GLY A 281 8.02 -13.54 14.52
N CYS A 282 8.69 -12.41 14.36
CA CYS A 282 9.59 -12.11 13.26
C CYS A 282 11.01 -11.91 13.82
N ILE A 283 11.99 -12.55 13.19
CA ILE A 283 13.39 -12.59 13.66
C ILE A 283 14.22 -11.62 12.82
N LEU A 284 14.60 -10.48 13.40
CA LEU A 284 15.37 -9.43 12.75
C LEU A 284 16.60 -9.10 13.61
N PRO A 285 17.71 -9.86 13.47
CA PRO A 285 18.92 -9.68 14.28
C PRO A 285 19.53 -8.29 14.08
N THR A 286 19.61 -7.49 15.14
CA THR A 286 20.08 -6.09 15.05
C THR A 286 21.59 -5.97 14.95
N PHE A 287 22.06 -4.99 14.16
CA PHE A 287 23.49 -4.66 14.04
C PHE A 287 24.14 -4.41 15.41
N ASP A 288 23.48 -3.68 16.30
CA ASP A 288 24.04 -3.32 17.61
C ASP A 288 24.34 -4.53 18.51
N ARG A 289 23.60 -5.63 18.32
CA ARG A 289 23.73 -6.87 19.09
C ARG A 289 24.77 -7.82 18.51
N TYR A 290 24.82 -7.93 17.18
CA TYR A 290 25.65 -8.93 16.48
C TYR A 290 26.91 -8.36 15.80
N LYS A 291 27.03 -7.02 15.73
CA LYS A 291 28.11 -6.25 15.09
C LYS A 291 28.43 -6.70 13.65
N ARG A 292 27.39 -7.10 12.91
CA ARG A 292 27.43 -7.56 11.51
C ARG A 292 26.29 -6.91 10.73
N HIS A 293 26.58 -6.41 9.52
CA HIS A 293 25.55 -5.87 8.62
C HIS A 293 24.75 -6.97 7.90
N VAL A 294 25.33 -8.17 7.77
CA VAL A 294 24.64 -9.36 7.25
C VAL A 294 24.65 -10.41 8.37
N PRO A 295 23.50 -10.68 9.03
CA PRO A 295 23.43 -11.74 10.03
C PRO A 295 23.63 -13.12 9.40
N THR A 296 24.31 -14.00 10.11
CA THR A 296 24.57 -15.38 9.68
C THR A 296 23.52 -16.36 10.21
N LEU A 297 23.52 -17.61 9.71
CA LEU A 297 22.65 -18.70 10.20
C LEU A 297 22.69 -18.84 11.74
N THR A 298 23.88 -18.73 12.35
CA THR A 298 24.02 -18.82 13.82
C THR A 298 23.46 -17.59 14.54
N ASP A 299 23.49 -16.40 13.93
CA ASP A 299 22.91 -15.18 14.50
C ASP A 299 21.37 -15.28 14.53
N TYR A 300 20.75 -15.72 13.42
CA TYR A 300 19.31 -16.01 13.35
C TYR A 300 18.86 -17.10 14.32
N ILE A 301 19.62 -18.19 14.46
CA ILE A 301 19.33 -19.26 15.44
C ILE A 301 19.46 -18.72 16.88
N ASN A 302 20.51 -17.97 17.19
CA ASN A 302 20.73 -17.40 18.52
C ASN A 302 19.68 -16.35 18.88
N GLU A 303 19.14 -15.62 17.90
CA GLU A 303 18.02 -14.69 18.10
C GLU A 303 16.71 -15.45 18.29
N SER A 304 16.44 -16.47 17.47
CA SER A 304 15.26 -17.34 17.58
C SER A 304 15.18 -18.06 18.94
N LYS A 305 16.31 -18.53 19.48
CA LYS A 305 16.41 -19.16 20.81
C LYS A 305 15.90 -18.29 21.97
N LYS A 306 15.90 -16.97 21.84
CA LYS A 306 15.38 -16.02 22.84
C LYS A 306 13.86 -15.95 22.81
N LEU A 307 13.27 -16.15 21.63
CA LEU A 307 11.85 -15.90 21.35
C LEU A 307 11.00 -17.19 21.26
N GLN A 308 11.63 -18.37 21.09
CA GLN A 308 10.94 -19.68 21.06
C GLN A 308 10.02 -19.94 22.28
N ASN A 309 10.38 -19.43 23.46
CA ASN A 309 9.56 -19.57 24.67
C ASN A 309 8.26 -18.72 24.63
N SER A 310 8.23 -17.69 23.78
CA SER A 310 7.12 -16.72 23.68
C SER A 310 6.28 -16.90 22.41
N ALA A 311 6.87 -17.46 21.34
CA ALA A 311 6.20 -17.68 20.06
C ALA A 311 6.39 -19.12 19.56
N ARG A 312 5.29 -19.74 19.17
CA ARG A 312 5.20 -21.09 18.58
C ARG A 312 5.59 -21.14 17.12
N LEU A 313 5.57 -20.02 16.41
CA LEU A 313 6.05 -19.89 15.05
C LEU A 313 6.92 -18.65 14.91
N LEU A 314 8.17 -18.85 14.48
CA LEU A 314 9.14 -17.79 14.23
C LEU A 314 9.40 -17.70 12.73
N LEU A 315 9.27 -16.52 12.14
CA LEU A 315 9.55 -16.27 10.72
C LEU A 315 10.86 -15.50 10.57
N TRP A 316 11.72 -15.95 9.65
CA TRP A 316 12.90 -15.21 9.21
C TRP A 316 12.56 -14.44 7.93
N PRO A 317 13.13 -13.24 7.70
CA PRO A 317 12.87 -12.41 6.52
C PRO A 317 13.42 -13.03 5.23
N GLU A 318 13.02 -12.46 4.09
CA GLU A 318 13.42 -12.96 2.77
C GLU A 318 14.95 -12.96 2.59
N GLY A 319 15.48 -14.12 2.15
CA GLY A 319 16.92 -14.29 1.93
C GLY A 319 17.75 -14.14 3.20
N ALA A 320 17.20 -14.48 4.37
CA ALA A 320 17.90 -14.42 5.66
C ALA A 320 19.21 -15.21 5.68
N VAL A 321 19.24 -16.36 4.99
CA VAL A 321 20.43 -17.21 4.83
C VAL A 321 20.59 -17.64 3.36
N SER A 322 21.80 -18.04 2.97
CA SER A 322 22.10 -18.50 1.61
C SER A 322 22.80 -19.86 1.64
N PHE A 323 22.47 -20.73 0.68
CA PHE A 323 23.04 -22.08 0.54
C PHE A 323 23.57 -22.32 -0.88
N ALA A 324 24.70 -23.01 -0.99
CA ALA A 324 25.34 -23.38 -2.25
C ALA A 324 24.78 -24.68 -2.87
N SER A 325 24.07 -25.52 -2.10
CA SER A 325 23.45 -26.75 -2.60
C SER A 325 22.23 -27.21 -1.77
N ASP A 326 21.52 -28.21 -2.28
CA ASP A 326 20.42 -28.90 -1.56
C ASP A 326 20.90 -29.61 -0.29
N GLU A 327 22.11 -30.18 -0.29
CA GLU A 327 22.70 -30.86 0.88
C GLU A 327 23.08 -29.86 1.98
N GLU A 328 23.61 -28.68 1.62
CA GLU A 328 23.90 -27.63 2.61
C GLU A 328 22.61 -27.10 3.24
N ARG A 329 21.59 -26.81 2.43
CA ARG A 329 20.26 -26.42 2.93
C ARG A 329 19.70 -27.47 3.90
N ASN A 330 19.76 -28.75 3.54
CA ASN A 330 19.21 -29.83 4.36
C ASN A 330 19.97 -29.98 5.70
N LYS A 331 21.31 -29.89 5.68
CA LYS A 331 22.14 -29.84 6.91
C LYS A 331 21.86 -28.61 7.77
N ALA A 332 21.61 -27.45 7.16
CA ALA A 332 21.22 -26.25 7.87
C ALA A 332 19.84 -26.39 8.53
N PHE A 333 18.88 -27.05 7.87
CA PHE A 333 17.57 -27.37 8.46
C PHE A 333 17.69 -28.36 9.62
N GLU A 334 18.52 -29.40 9.49
CA GLU A 334 18.85 -30.32 10.60
C GLU A 334 19.47 -29.58 11.79
N TYR A 335 20.43 -28.68 11.53
CA TYR A 335 21.03 -27.83 12.56
C TYR A 335 20.01 -26.90 13.22
N VAL A 336 19.03 -26.37 12.48
CA VAL A 336 17.89 -25.60 13.03
C VAL A 336 17.02 -26.47 13.95
N ARG A 337 16.65 -27.70 13.53
CA ARG A 337 15.87 -28.65 14.37
C ARG A 337 16.57 -29.00 15.68
N GLY A 338 17.89 -29.22 15.62
CA GLY A 338 18.70 -29.54 16.80
C GLY A 338 18.85 -28.36 17.79
N ASN A 339 18.64 -27.13 17.34
CA ASN A 339 18.90 -25.91 18.12
C ASN A 339 17.66 -25.18 18.66
N ILE A 340 16.47 -25.44 18.11
CA ILE A 340 15.22 -24.73 18.47
C ILE A 340 14.15 -25.74 18.87
N THR A 341 13.59 -25.58 20.06
CA THR A 341 12.74 -26.60 20.71
C THR A 341 11.37 -26.03 21.08
N GLY A 342 10.31 -26.65 20.56
CA GLY A 342 8.92 -26.28 20.90
C GLY A 342 8.32 -25.13 20.08
N SER A 343 9.01 -24.67 19.05
CA SER A 343 8.53 -23.72 18.04
C SER A 343 8.87 -24.20 16.63
N TYR A 344 7.97 -23.92 15.69
CA TYR A 344 8.22 -24.02 14.26
C TYR A 344 9.00 -22.78 13.78
N VAL A 345 9.82 -22.95 12.75
CA VAL A 345 10.67 -21.88 12.19
C VAL A 345 10.48 -21.82 10.67
N GLY A 346 9.90 -20.72 10.19
CA GLY A 346 9.90 -20.35 8.78
C GLY A 346 11.27 -19.81 8.38
N VAL A 347 12.16 -20.69 7.95
CA VAL A 347 13.49 -20.34 7.43
C VAL A 347 13.32 -19.90 5.97
N SER A 348 13.40 -18.59 5.69
CA SER A 348 13.54 -18.12 4.31
C SER A 348 15.02 -18.03 3.91
N PHE A 349 15.31 -18.40 2.67
CA PHE A 349 16.67 -18.61 2.18
C PHE A 349 16.79 -18.33 0.69
N ASN A 350 18.02 -18.03 0.27
CA ASN A 350 18.46 -18.17 -1.12
C ASN A 350 19.20 -19.49 -1.28
N GLN A 351 19.10 -20.11 -2.46
CA GLN A 351 19.78 -21.36 -2.77
C GLN A 351 20.29 -21.35 -4.20
N VAL A 352 21.55 -21.74 -4.40
CA VAL A 352 22.04 -22.14 -5.73
C VAL A 352 21.62 -23.59 -5.99
N ALA A 353 20.96 -23.83 -7.12
CA ALA A 353 20.57 -25.14 -7.61
C ALA A 353 21.21 -25.38 -8.98
N ALA A 354 21.57 -26.62 -9.29
CA ALA A 354 22.14 -26.97 -10.60
C ALA A 354 21.09 -26.79 -11.71
N ASP A 355 21.48 -26.16 -12.82
CA ASP A 355 20.63 -26.04 -14.01
C ASP A 355 20.38 -27.45 -14.60
N PRO A 356 19.13 -27.95 -14.67
CA PRO A 356 18.85 -29.27 -15.24
C PRO A 356 19.20 -29.35 -16.74
N ASN A 357 19.42 -28.21 -17.40
CA ASN A 357 19.87 -28.13 -18.79
C ASN A 357 21.40 -28.09 -18.94
N ASP A 358 22.16 -27.97 -17.83
CA ASP A 358 23.63 -28.05 -17.81
C ASP A 358 24.11 -29.30 -17.05
N PRO A 359 24.20 -30.47 -17.70
CA PRO A 359 24.70 -31.70 -17.07
C PRO A 359 26.18 -31.62 -16.67
N SER A 360 26.90 -30.53 -16.98
CA SER A 360 28.25 -30.29 -16.44
C SER A 360 28.25 -29.69 -15.03
N GLY A 361 27.08 -29.25 -14.53
CA GLY A 361 26.92 -28.64 -13.20
C GLY A 361 27.62 -27.30 -13.03
N ARG A 362 28.11 -26.68 -14.12
CA ARG A 362 28.89 -25.43 -14.08
C ARG A 362 28.02 -24.19 -13.98
N LYS A 363 26.79 -24.26 -14.49
CA LYS A 363 25.73 -23.28 -14.27
C LYS A 363 24.86 -23.71 -13.10
N GLY A 364 25.04 -23.03 -11.97
CA GLY A 364 23.98 -22.93 -10.97
C GLY A 364 23.06 -21.75 -11.30
N TYR A 365 21.76 -21.91 -11.07
CA TYR A 365 20.82 -20.78 -10.96
C TYR A 365 20.47 -20.57 -9.50
N GLU A 366 20.15 -19.34 -9.10
CA GLU A 366 19.74 -19.04 -7.73
C GLU A 366 18.21 -19.01 -7.64
N ARG A 367 17.65 -19.49 -6.53
CA ARG A 367 16.22 -19.45 -6.22
C ARG A 367 16.02 -18.99 -4.77
N THR A 368 15.04 -18.13 -4.54
CA THR A 368 14.63 -17.71 -3.20
C THR A 368 13.41 -18.51 -2.75
N GLY A 369 13.39 -18.93 -1.48
CA GLY A 369 12.31 -19.74 -0.94
C GLY A 369 12.14 -19.63 0.57
N ILE A 370 11.27 -20.46 1.10
CA ILE A 370 10.99 -20.62 2.52
C ILE A 370 10.65 -22.09 2.82
N ALA A 371 11.21 -22.58 3.93
CA ALA A 371 10.87 -23.88 4.51
C ALA A 371 10.36 -23.69 5.94
N VAL A 372 9.30 -24.40 6.32
CA VAL A 372 8.83 -24.46 7.70
C VAL A 372 9.43 -25.69 8.37
N VAL A 373 10.43 -25.46 9.21
CA VAL A 373 11.17 -26.48 9.95
C VAL A 373 10.59 -26.60 11.36
N GLY A 374 10.43 -27.82 11.87
CA GLY A 374 10.05 -28.08 13.25
C GLY A 374 10.76 -29.33 13.76
N LYS A 375 10.81 -29.51 15.09
CA LYS A 375 11.54 -30.62 15.71
C LYS A 375 10.95 -32.00 15.37
N ASP A 376 9.63 -32.07 15.20
CA ASP A 376 8.89 -33.33 15.17
C ASP A 376 8.74 -33.95 13.77
N SER A 377 9.55 -33.49 12.79
CA SER A 377 9.59 -33.99 11.41
C SER A 377 10.99 -33.85 10.79
N GLU A 378 11.48 -34.93 10.17
CA GLU A 378 12.75 -34.99 9.43
C GLU A 378 12.70 -34.22 8.10
N GLU A 379 11.51 -34.02 7.54
CA GLU A 379 11.24 -33.17 6.38
C GLU A 379 10.63 -31.81 6.81
N PRO A 380 10.80 -30.73 6.04
CA PRO A 380 10.12 -29.48 6.31
C PRO A 380 8.61 -29.63 6.05
N TYR A 381 7.77 -29.15 6.97
CA TYR A 381 6.30 -29.23 6.88
C TYR A 381 5.73 -28.53 5.63
N LEU A 382 6.42 -27.47 5.21
CA LEU A 382 6.11 -26.66 4.04
C LEU A 382 7.43 -26.28 3.36
N LEU A 383 7.48 -26.37 2.04
CA LEU A 383 8.56 -25.83 1.21
C LEU A 383 7.91 -25.03 0.07
N TYR A 384 8.41 -23.82 -0.18
CA TYR A 384 7.91 -22.94 -1.22
C TYR A 384 9.06 -22.12 -1.83
N TYR A 385 8.98 -21.86 -3.13
CA TYR A 385 9.92 -21.03 -3.88
C TYR A 385 9.18 -19.86 -4.54
N LYS A 386 9.80 -18.67 -4.50
CA LYS A 386 9.24 -17.41 -5.01
C LYS A 386 8.86 -17.54 -6.49
N ARG A 387 7.64 -17.15 -6.85
CA ARG A 387 7.11 -17.29 -8.21
C ARG A 387 7.29 -16.00 -9.02
N HIS A 388 7.06 -14.85 -8.39
CA HIS A 388 7.11 -13.54 -9.03
C HIS A 388 8.36 -12.76 -8.58
N LEU A 389 9.38 -12.77 -9.43
CA LEU A 389 10.64 -12.06 -9.20
C LEU A 389 10.49 -10.55 -9.42
N VAL A 390 11.18 -9.75 -8.60
CA VAL A 390 11.25 -8.29 -8.78
C VAL A 390 11.94 -7.98 -10.13
N PRO A 391 11.25 -7.32 -11.08
CA PRO A 391 11.81 -7.07 -12.40
C PRO A 391 13.09 -6.24 -12.32
N ILE A 392 14.08 -6.60 -13.14
CA ILE A 392 15.40 -5.93 -13.26
C ILE A 392 16.30 -6.11 -12.02
N ALA A 393 15.77 -6.15 -10.81
CA ALA A 393 16.55 -6.41 -9.60
C ALA A 393 16.89 -7.90 -9.42
N GLU A 394 15.89 -8.78 -9.54
CA GLU A 394 16.04 -10.22 -9.31
C GLU A 394 16.12 -11.02 -10.62
N SER A 395 15.43 -10.58 -11.67
CA SER A 395 15.21 -11.33 -12.92
C SER A 395 16.47 -11.59 -13.78
N TYR A 396 17.66 -11.17 -13.35
CA TYR A 396 18.95 -11.50 -13.98
C TYR A 396 19.78 -12.53 -13.20
N ARG A 397 19.36 -12.88 -11.98
CA ARG A 397 20.11 -13.75 -11.05
C ARG A 397 19.25 -14.87 -10.48
N LEU A 398 17.98 -14.59 -10.19
CA LEU A 398 17.02 -15.59 -9.70
C LEU A 398 16.23 -16.22 -10.85
N VAL A 399 15.83 -17.47 -10.68
CA VAL A 399 14.84 -18.17 -11.54
C VAL A 399 13.50 -18.25 -10.81
N PRO A 400 12.37 -17.92 -11.47
CA PRO A 400 11.04 -17.99 -10.86
C PRO A 400 10.58 -19.45 -10.70
N SER A 401 9.91 -19.75 -9.58
CA SER A 401 9.22 -21.02 -9.42
C SER A 401 7.93 -21.08 -10.25
N THR A 402 7.67 -22.23 -10.85
CA THR A 402 6.35 -22.57 -11.42
C THR A 402 5.41 -23.21 -10.40
N GLU A 403 5.95 -23.75 -9.30
CA GLU A 403 5.21 -24.47 -8.27
C GLU A 403 4.26 -23.51 -7.52
N PRO A 404 2.96 -23.82 -7.41
CA PRO A 404 2.02 -23.02 -6.64
C PRO A 404 2.20 -23.26 -5.13
N PRO A 405 1.77 -22.34 -4.26
CA PRO A 405 1.83 -22.56 -2.82
C PRO A 405 0.92 -23.72 -2.40
N THR A 406 1.36 -24.45 -1.38
CA THR A 406 0.70 -25.61 -0.81
C THR A 406 0.17 -25.30 0.59
N LEU A 407 -0.70 -26.18 1.12
CA LEU A 407 -1.15 -26.14 2.50
C LEU A 407 -0.41 -27.19 3.32
N ALA A 408 0.16 -26.78 4.45
CA ALA A 408 0.74 -27.66 5.45
C ALA A 408 -0.07 -27.57 6.74
N ASN A 409 -0.20 -28.67 7.48
CA ASN A 409 -0.85 -28.68 8.79
C ASN A 409 0.20 -28.84 9.88
N ILE A 410 0.27 -27.88 10.81
CA ILE A 410 1.08 -27.97 12.04
C ILE A 410 0.17 -28.20 13.25
N THR A 411 0.72 -28.78 14.31
CA THR A 411 -0.04 -29.12 15.54
C THR A 411 0.24 -28.11 16.63
N ILE A 412 -0.81 -27.56 17.24
CA ILE A 412 -0.71 -26.61 18.35
C ILE A 412 -0.97 -27.36 19.66
N PRO A 413 0.08 -27.65 20.45
CA PRO A 413 -0.07 -28.35 21.73
C PRO A 413 -0.77 -27.45 22.76
N THR A 414 -1.45 -28.09 23.72
CA THR A 414 -2.09 -27.41 24.86
C THR A 414 -1.13 -26.39 25.51
N PRO A 415 -1.52 -25.11 25.65
CA PRO A 415 -0.72 -24.09 26.32
C PRO A 415 -0.70 -24.27 27.85
N LYS A 416 0.36 -23.75 28.50
CA LYS A 416 0.53 -23.85 29.96
C LYS A 416 -0.64 -23.19 30.71
N GLY A 417 -1.16 -23.88 31.72
CA GLY A 417 -2.27 -23.40 32.56
C GLY A 417 -3.67 -23.78 32.07
N ILE A 418 -3.81 -24.32 30.86
CA ILE A 418 -5.11 -24.77 30.33
C ILE A 418 -5.23 -26.29 30.45
N PRO A 419 -6.33 -26.84 31.00
CA PRO A 419 -6.56 -28.28 31.03
C PRO A 419 -6.62 -28.86 29.60
N PRO A 420 -5.90 -29.96 29.29
CA PRO A 420 -5.89 -30.56 27.95
C PRO A 420 -7.29 -30.88 27.41
N SER A 421 -8.21 -31.31 28.28
CA SER A 421 -9.61 -31.60 27.97
C SER A 421 -10.48 -30.36 27.65
N ARG A 422 -10.08 -29.15 28.08
CA ARG A 422 -10.69 -27.89 27.63
C ARG A 422 -10.03 -27.38 26.34
N TRP A 423 -8.74 -27.66 26.15
CA TRP A 423 -8.03 -27.26 24.94
C TRP A 423 -8.57 -27.97 23.71
N ASP A 424 -8.60 -29.30 23.70
CA ASP A 424 -9.25 -30.05 22.63
C ASP A 424 -9.80 -31.38 23.18
N PRO A 425 -11.08 -31.72 22.95
CA PRO A 425 -11.66 -33.00 23.38
C PRO A 425 -11.10 -34.21 22.59
N SER A 426 -10.36 -33.98 21.50
CA SER A 426 -9.56 -35.01 20.83
C SER A 426 -8.55 -35.65 21.80
N PRO A 427 -8.32 -36.98 21.73
CA PRO A 427 -7.29 -37.64 22.54
C PRO A 427 -5.86 -37.17 22.26
N SER A 428 -5.63 -36.39 21.20
CA SER A 428 -4.34 -35.73 20.94
C SER A 428 -4.09 -34.50 21.81
N HIS A 429 -5.15 -33.88 22.36
CA HIS A 429 -5.12 -32.57 23.05
C HIS A 429 -4.27 -31.50 22.33
N ALA A 430 -4.34 -31.51 21.00
CA ALA A 430 -3.59 -30.62 20.11
C ALA A 430 -4.46 -30.21 18.92
N ARG A 431 -4.61 -28.90 18.72
CA ARG A 431 -5.43 -28.30 17.66
C ARG A 431 -4.62 -28.22 16.35
N PRO A 432 -5.13 -28.69 15.20
CA PRO A 432 -4.44 -28.51 13.93
C PRO A 432 -4.57 -27.05 13.43
N LEU A 433 -3.53 -26.54 12.79
CA LEU A 433 -3.52 -25.25 12.08
C LEU A 433 -3.00 -25.44 10.66
N SER A 434 -3.81 -25.07 9.66
CA SER A 434 -3.36 -24.96 8.28
C SER A 434 -2.52 -23.69 8.08
N ILE A 435 -1.35 -23.85 7.47
CA ILE A 435 -0.45 -22.76 7.09
C ILE A 435 -0.10 -22.84 5.60
N THR A 436 0.27 -21.70 5.03
CA THR A 436 0.84 -21.58 3.68
C THR A 436 1.88 -20.47 3.64
N ALA A 437 2.62 -20.33 2.54
CA ALA A 437 3.66 -19.32 2.40
C ALA A 437 3.67 -18.70 0.99
N SER A 438 4.27 -17.52 0.89
CA SER A 438 4.39 -16.70 -0.32
C SER A 438 5.51 -15.68 -0.06
N VAL A 439 6.29 -15.27 -1.06
CA VAL A 439 7.50 -14.45 -0.80
C VAL A 439 7.38 -13.07 -1.42
N CYS A 440 7.40 -12.04 -0.56
CA CYS A 440 7.55 -10.64 -0.96
C CYS A 440 6.60 -10.21 -2.11
N LEU A 441 7.12 -9.98 -3.31
CA LEU A 441 6.37 -9.52 -4.48
C LEU A 441 5.20 -10.45 -4.89
N ASP A 442 5.25 -11.74 -4.54
CA ASP A 442 4.16 -12.69 -4.78
C ASP A 442 2.79 -12.19 -4.27
N PHE A 443 2.75 -11.40 -3.19
CA PHE A 443 1.51 -10.82 -2.63
C PHE A 443 0.88 -9.70 -3.48
N ALA A 444 1.64 -9.09 -4.38
CA ALA A 444 1.10 -8.15 -5.36
C ALA A 444 0.32 -8.87 -6.47
N PHE A 445 0.48 -10.18 -6.62
CA PHE A 445 -0.23 -11.01 -7.60
C PHE A 445 -1.45 -11.67 -6.96
N PRO A 446 -2.63 -11.57 -7.59
CA PRO A 446 -3.88 -11.82 -6.88
C PRO A 446 -4.38 -13.25 -6.97
N ASN A 447 -3.84 -14.03 -7.92
CA ASN A 447 -4.09 -15.45 -8.09
C ASN A 447 -3.00 -16.31 -7.45
N ASN A 448 -2.13 -15.77 -6.58
CA ASN A 448 -1.06 -16.59 -6.00
C ASN A 448 -1.60 -17.76 -5.16
N PHE A 449 -2.84 -17.67 -4.65
CA PHE A 449 -3.46 -18.65 -3.76
C PHE A 449 -4.69 -19.36 -4.36
N ASP A 450 -4.87 -19.33 -5.68
CA ASP A 450 -5.99 -19.97 -6.40
C ASP A 450 -6.06 -21.51 -6.17
N THR A 451 -4.89 -22.15 -6.15
CA THR A 451 -4.69 -23.59 -5.94
C THR A 451 -5.00 -24.12 -4.54
N LEU A 452 -5.01 -23.29 -3.50
CA LEU A 452 -5.13 -23.76 -2.11
C LEU A 452 -6.46 -24.47 -1.89
N SER A 453 -6.46 -25.76 -1.55
CA SER A 453 -7.70 -26.56 -1.47
C SER A 453 -8.73 -25.96 -0.50
N SER A 454 -8.29 -25.49 0.67
CA SER A 454 -9.09 -24.84 1.71
C SER A 454 -8.46 -23.53 2.21
N ARG A 455 -9.12 -22.85 3.16
CA ARG A 455 -8.61 -21.61 3.80
C ARG A 455 -7.37 -21.91 4.66
N PRO A 456 -6.22 -21.23 4.46
CA PRO A 456 -5.12 -21.27 5.42
C PRO A 456 -5.52 -20.49 6.68
N GLY A 457 -5.16 -20.98 7.88
CA GLY A 457 -5.33 -20.23 9.13
C GLY A 457 -4.28 -19.15 9.34
N LEU A 458 -3.07 -19.34 8.79
CA LEU A 458 -2.01 -18.33 8.77
C LEU A 458 -1.17 -18.43 7.48
N ILE A 459 -0.89 -17.28 6.88
CA ILE A 459 -0.01 -17.12 5.71
C ILE A 459 1.34 -16.58 6.18
N LEU A 460 2.44 -17.19 5.75
CA LEU A 460 3.79 -16.74 6.08
C LEU A 460 4.36 -15.91 4.93
N ALA A 461 4.80 -14.70 5.24
CA ALA A 461 5.25 -13.71 4.28
C ALA A 461 6.63 -13.15 4.65
N PRO A 462 7.71 -13.90 4.39
CA PRO A 462 9.05 -13.34 4.38
C PRO A 462 9.14 -12.28 3.26
N ALA A 463 9.75 -11.15 3.58
CA ALA A 463 10.00 -10.06 2.65
C ALA A 463 11.35 -9.39 2.95
N LYS A 464 11.86 -8.65 1.97
CA LYS A 464 13.00 -7.74 2.13
C LYS A 464 12.86 -6.55 1.18
N THR A 465 12.19 -5.51 1.63
CA THR A 465 12.03 -4.28 0.86
C THR A 465 13.23 -3.34 1.04
N TRP A 466 13.53 -2.52 0.03
CA TRP A 466 14.71 -1.65 0.02
C TRP A 466 14.41 -0.19 0.44
N GLU A 467 13.15 0.14 0.68
CA GLU A 467 12.68 1.50 0.99
C GLU A 467 11.32 1.43 1.72
N ARG A 468 11.12 2.30 2.71
CA ARG A 468 9.98 2.24 3.64
C ARG A 468 8.61 2.31 2.95
N SER A 469 8.44 3.16 1.92
CA SER A 469 7.19 3.29 1.18
C SER A 469 6.87 2.07 0.30
N VAL A 470 7.89 1.37 -0.20
CA VAL A 470 7.74 0.02 -0.78
C VAL A 470 7.33 -0.99 0.28
N GLY A 471 7.95 -0.98 1.46
CA GLY A 471 7.55 -1.77 2.63
C GLY A 471 6.07 -1.62 2.97
N ILE A 472 5.60 -0.37 3.13
CA ILE A 472 4.18 -0.02 3.36
C ILE A 472 3.29 -0.53 2.22
N SER A 473 3.70 -0.33 0.96
CA SER A 473 2.92 -0.78 -0.21
C SER A 473 2.74 -2.29 -0.23
N MET A 474 3.81 -3.05 0.05
CA MET A 474 3.82 -4.51 0.05
C MET A 474 3.08 -5.11 1.24
N TRP A 475 3.25 -4.53 2.43
CA TRP A 475 2.46 -4.81 3.63
C TRP A 475 0.96 -4.71 3.36
N LEU A 476 0.52 -3.63 2.71
CA LEU A 476 -0.90 -3.42 2.36
C LEU A 476 -1.42 -4.47 1.36
N GLN A 477 -0.59 -4.91 0.40
CA GLN A 477 -0.95 -6.03 -0.50
C GLN A 477 -1.06 -7.36 0.26
N ALA A 478 -0.15 -7.64 1.20
CA ALA A 478 -0.18 -8.87 1.99
C ALA A 478 -1.41 -8.94 2.91
N LYS A 479 -1.70 -7.85 3.63
CA LYS A 479 -2.94 -7.69 4.41
C LYS A 479 -4.18 -7.90 3.53
N GLN A 480 -4.18 -7.41 2.31
CA GLN A 480 -5.28 -7.60 1.36
C GLN A 480 -5.46 -9.07 0.96
N ARG A 481 -4.40 -9.82 0.61
CA ARG A 481 -4.52 -11.26 0.33
C ARG A 481 -5.05 -12.04 1.54
N ALA A 482 -4.64 -11.66 2.75
CA ALA A 482 -5.20 -12.24 3.98
C ALA A 482 -6.70 -11.96 4.11
N ALA A 483 -7.15 -10.71 3.91
CA ALA A 483 -8.57 -10.34 3.97
C ALA A 483 -9.43 -11.04 2.89
N GLU A 484 -8.90 -11.21 1.68
CA GLU A 484 -9.54 -11.93 0.57
C GLU A 484 -9.81 -13.41 0.90
N LEU A 485 -8.87 -14.07 1.56
CA LEU A 485 -9.01 -15.44 2.04
C LEU A 485 -9.70 -15.55 3.40
N ASN A 486 -10.08 -14.42 4.02
CA ASN A 486 -10.51 -14.33 5.43
C ASN A 486 -9.52 -15.02 6.39
N SER A 487 -8.23 -14.84 6.15
CA SER A 487 -7.09 -15.43 6.86
C SER A 487 -6.30 -14.34 7.62
N MET A 488 -5.14 -14.72 8.15
CA MET A 488 -4.13 -13.81 8.70
C MET A 488 -2.81 -13.99 7.95
N VAL A 489 -2.00 -12.94 7.89
CA VAL A 489 -0.62 -12.99 7.37
C VAL A 489 0.37 -12.52 8.43
N LEU A 490 1.44 -13.28 8.63
CA LEU A 490 2.64 -12.89 9.37
C LEU A 490 3.65 -12.33 8.36
N TRP A 491 3.82 -11.02 8.34
CA TRP A 491 4.71 -10.32 7.41
C TRP A 491 5.99 -9.89 8.13
N CYS A 492 7.13 -10.37 7.65
CA CYS A 492 8.45 -10.20 8.27
C CYS A 492 9.43 -9.67 7.22
N ASP A 493 9.66 -8.36 7.26
CA ASP A 493 10.45 -7.60 6.29
C ASP A 493 11.86 -7.33 6.83
N GLY A 494 12.87 -7.87 6.15
CA GLY A 494 14.30 -7.75 6.48
C GLY A 494 15.00 -6.57 5.81
N GLY A 495 14.26 -5.57 5.33
CA GLY A 495 14.82 -4.28 4.93
C GLY A 495 15.26 -3.43 6.13
N ASP A 496 16.29 -2.60 5.97
CA ASP A 496 16.75 -1.67 7.02
C ASP A 496 15.64 -0.68 7.46
N ASP A 497 14.72 -0.39 6.54
CA ASP A 497 13.53 0.45 6.70
C ASP A 497 12.22 -0.37 6.50
N GLY A 498 12.32 -1.70 6.53
CA GLY A 498 11.23 -2.64 6.24
C GLY A 498 10.08 -2.56 7.24
N VAL A 499 8.87 -2.89 6.80
CA VAL A 499 7.67 -2.85 7.67
C VAL A 499 7.27 -4.27 8.03
N SER A 500 7.14 -4.60 9.31
CA SER A 500 6.77 -5.95 9.79
C SER A 500 5.52 -5.92 10.67
N GLY A 501 4.66 -6.94 10.60
CA GLY A 501 3.42 -6.99 11.37
C GLY A 501 2.55 -8.23 11.14
N ILE A 502 1.31 -8.18 11.64
CA ILE A 502 0.28 -9.21 11.43
C ILE A 502 -0.96 -8.57 10.82
N GLY A 503 -1.39 -9.04 9.65
CA GLY A 503 -2.49 -8.44 8.89
C GLY A 503 -3.64 -9.41 8.66
N GLY A 504 -4.88 -8.89 8.63
CA GLY A 504 -6.07 -9.73 8.54
C GLY A 504 -6.49 -10.31 9.89
N GLY A 505 -7.58 -11.08 9.93
CA GLY A 505 -8.15 -11.59 11.20
C GLY A 505 -8.50 -10.52 12.23
N GLY A 506 -8.68 -9.26 11.80
CA GLY A 506 -8.91 -8.08 12.65
C GLY A 506 -7.64 -7.31 13.05
N PHE A 507 -6.45 -7.70 12.58
CA PHE A 507 -5.21 -6.94 12.75
C PHE A 507 -4.91 -6.06 11.52
N ASP A 508 -4.48 -4.82 11.77
CA ASP A 508 -4.09 -3.81 10.76
C ASP A 508 -2.70 -3.17 11.04
N ASP A 509 -2.27 -3.17 12.30
CA ASP A 509 -1.12 -2.37 12.73
C ASP A 509 0.23 -3.03 12.41
N PRO A 510 1.18 -2.31 11.78
CA PRO A 510 2.57 -2.74 11.73
C PRO A 510 3.13 -2.80 13.17
N GLN A 511 3.76 -3.92 13.53
CA GLN A 511 4.29 -4.13 14.88
C GLN A 511 5.75 -3.63 15.01
N GLN A 512 6.48 -3.51 13.91
CA GLN A 512 7.85 -3.02 13.85
C GLN A 512 8.11 -2.32 12.50
N VAL A 513 8.95 -1.28 12.51
CA VAL A 513 9.55 -0.69 11.30
C VAL A 513 11.08 -0.69 11.48
N GLY A 514 11.81 -1.11 10.45
CA GLY A 514 13.26 -1.35 10.52
C GLY A 514 13.64 -2.56 11.40
N PRO A 515 14.91 -2.68 11.81
CA PRO A 515 15.43 -3.86 12.47
C PRO A 515 14.96 -4.00 13.93
N GLY A 516 14.65 -5.22 14.34
CA GLY A 516 14.27 -5.56 15.72
C GLY A 516 13.34 -6.77 15.78
N SER A 517 13.79 -7.86 16.39
CA SER A 517 12.96 -9.08 16.53
C SER A 517 11.80 -8.85 17.50
N TRP A 518 10.59 -9.27 17.12
CA TRP A 518 9.38 -9.09 17.92
C TRP A 518 8.51 -10.35 17.96
N VAL A 519 7.63 -10.42 18.96
CA VAL A 519 6.64 -11.50 19.16
C VAL A 519 5.27 -10.92 19.51
N LYS A 520 4.21 -11.63 19.12
CA LYS A 520 2.81 -11.27 19.39
C LYS A 520 1.96 -12.53 19.48
N THR A 521 1.04 -12.59 20.44
CA THR A 521 0.03 -13.66 20.50
C THR A 521 -1.23 -13.21 19.77
N ILE A 522 -1.76 -14.08 18.90
CA ILE A 522 -2.98 -13.86 18.13
C ILE A 522 -4.03 -14.94 18.44
N GLY A 523 -5.31 -14.60 18.30
CA GLY A 523 -6.41 -15.55 18.40
C GLY A 523 -6.78 -16.12 17.03
N ILE A 524 -6.60 -17.42 16.82
CA ILE A 524 -7.05 -18.11 15.60
C ILE A 524 -8.39 -18.79 15.86
N GLN A 525 -9.39 -18.56 15.01
CA GLN A 525 -10.75 -19.10 15.17
C GLN A 525 -10.78 -20.60 15.52
N TYR A 526 -11.50 -20.97 16.58
CA TYR A 526 -11.79 -22.35 16.97
C TYR A 526 -13.32 -22.58 17.07
N PRO A 527 -13.85 -23.73 16.59
CA PRO A 527 -13.19 -24.67 15.68
C PRO A 527 -12.79 -23.97 14.37
N PHE A 528 -11.69 -24.40 13.76
CA PHE A 528 -11.17 -23.74 12.56
C PHE A 528 -12.09 -23.98 11.36
N ASN A 529 -12.72 -22.91 10.87
CA ASN A 529 -13.51 -22.95 9.64
C ASN A 529 -12.57 -22.98 8.43
N ASP A 530 -12.51 -24.09 7.70
CA ASP A 530 -11.64 -24.29 6.54
C ASP A 530 -12.25 -23.75 5.23
N LYS A 531 -13.51 -23.32 5.25
CA LYS A 531 -14.25 -22.90 4.06
C LYS A 531 -13.61 -21.68 3.40
N ARG A 532 -13.38 -21.81 2.09
CA ARG A 532 -13.00 -20.69 1.21
C ARG A 532 -14.05 -19.57 1.26
N THR A 533 -13.61 -18.34 1.05
CA THR A 533 -14.48 -17.18 0.86
C THR A 533 -15.16 -17.23 -0.51
N VAL A 534 -16.17 -16.37 -0.74
CA VAL A 534 -16.86 -16.32 -2.04
C VAL A 534 -15.91 -15.86 -3.14
N TYR A 535 -15.03 -14.89 -2.86
CA TYR A 535 -13.97 -14.51 -3.81
C TYR A 535 -12.97 -15.66 -4.05
N ALA A 536 -12.58 -16.44 -3.04
CA ALA A 536 -11.70 -17.61 -3.21
C ALA A 536 -12.38 -18.84 -3.89
N LEU A 537 -13.64 -18.71 -4.29
CA LEU A 537 -14.41 -19.69 -5.08
C LEU A 537 -14.79 -19.15 -6.48
N LEU A 538 -14.97 -17.84 -6.62
CA LEU A 538 -15.38 -17.18 -7.87
C LEU A 538 -14.24 -16.48 -8.62
N GLU A 539 -13.13 -16.21 -7.94
CA GLU A 539 -11.99 -15.46 -8.44
C GLU A 539 -12.45 -14.16 -9.14
N ASP A 540 -12.09 -14.01 -10.43
CA ASP A 540 -12.33 -12.80 -11.21
C ASP A 540 -13.61 -12.80 -12.03
N SER A 541 -14.43 -13.85 -11.92
CA SER A 541 -15.83 -13.76 -12.36
C SER A 541 -16.60 -12.66 -11.59
N SER A 542 -16.08 -12.22 -10.44
CA SER A 542 -16.47 -11.00 -9.72
C SER A 542 -16.51 -9.74 -10.60
N VAL A 543 -15.64 -9.60 -11.60
CA VAL A 543 -15.66 -8.46 -12.54
C VAL A 543 -16.90 -8.49 -13.44
N LEU A 544 -17.43 -9.68 -13.75
CA LEU A 544 -18.66 -9.83 -14.55
C LEU A 544 -19.88 -9.26 -13.82
N PHE A 545 -19.90 -9.28 -12.48
CA PHE A 545 -20.98 -8.67 -11.69
C PHE A 545 -21.09 -7.16 -11.95
N TYR A 546 -19.97 -6.43 -12.05
CA TYR A 546 -19.99 -5.01 -12.38
C TYR A 546 -20.48 -4.72 -13.80
N TRP A 547 -20.15 -5.59 -14.76
CA TRP A 547 -20.70 -5.52 -16.12
C TRP A 547 -22.19 -5.89 -16.19
N LEU A 548 -22.68 -6.81 -15.35
CA LEU A 548 -24.10 -7.09 -15.22
C LEU A 548 -24.86 -5.90 -14.62
N LEU A 549 -24.31 -5.23 -13.60
CA LEU A 549 -24.88 -3.98 -13.07
C LEU A 549 -24.96 -2.91 -14.17
N ALA A 550 -23.86 -2.65 -14.89
CA ALA A 550 -23.85 -1.68 -15.99
C ALA A 550 -24.83 -2.07 -17.12
N GLY A 551 -24.82 -3.33 -17.56
CA GLY A 551 -25.65 -3.86 -18.64
C GLY A 551 -27.14 -3.96 -18.32
N SER A 552 -27.52 -4.16 -17.05
CA SER A 552 -28.92 -4.23 -16.62
C SER A 552 -29.74 -3.00 -17.03
N SER A 553 -29.09 -1.83 -17.01
CA SER A 553 -29.69 -0.56 -17.41
C SER A 553 -30.17 -0.55 -18.87
N LEU A 554 -29.43 -1.19 -19.78
CA LEU A 554 -29.81 -1.30 -21.18
C LEU A 554 -31.09 -2.12 -21.35
N VAL A 555 -31.22 -3.22 -20.60
CA VAL A 555 -32.43 -4.06 -20.61
C VAL A 555 -33.63 -3.25 -20.11
N THR A 556 -33.51 -2.51 -19.02
CA THR A 556 -34.59 -1.65 -18.50
C THR A 556 -34.97 -0.51 -19.46
N SER A 557 -34.03 0.01 -20.25
CA SER A 557 -34.31 1.05 -21.26
C SER A 557 -34.82 0.50 -22.61
N GLY A 558 -34.63 -0.80 -22.87
CA GLY A 558 -34.95 -1.45 -24.14
C GLY A 558 -36.33 -2.10 -24.20
N ILE A 559 -37.04 -2.17 -23.06
CA ILE A 559 -38.44 -2.60 -23.01
C ILE A 559 -39.29 -1.33 -23.19
N PRO A 560 -39.96 -1.13 -24.35
CA PRO A 560 -40.92 -0.04 -24.49
C PRO A 560 -42.06 -0.26 -23.50
N ASP A 561 -42.49 0.81 -22.83
CA ASP A 561 -43.50 0.72 -21.77
C ASP A 561 -44.80 0.13 -22.34
N PRO A 562 -45.27 -1.04 -21.87
CA PRO A 562 -46.44 -1.72 -22.45
C PRO A 562 -47.75 -0.95 -22.23
N PHE A 563 -47.73 0.16 -21.48
CA PHE A 563 -48.86 1.05 -21.28
C PHE A 563 -48.80 2.37 -22.07
N GLU A 564 -47.72 2.68 -22.82
CA GLU A 564 -47.82 3.71 -23.87
C GLU A 564 -48.58 3.12 -25.07
N PRO A 565 -49.78 3.64 -25.43
CA PRO A 565 -50.44 3.22 -26.65
C PRO A 565 -49.56 3.60 -27.85
N PRO A 566 -49.46 2.76 -28.89
CA PRO A 566 -48.56 3.00 -30.01
C PRO A 566 -48.91 4.33 -30.66
N ARG A 567 -48.03 5.33 -30.48
CA ARG A 567 -48.19 6.67 -31.06
C ARG A 567 -48.13 6.56 -32.58
N LEU A 568 -49.32 6.46 -33.18
CA LEU A 568 -49.51 6.55 -34.63
C LEU A 568 -49.03 7.92 -35.10
N TYR A 569 -47.77 7.98 -35.52
CA TYR A 569 -47.23 9.07 -36.29
C TYR A 569 -47.99 9.14 -37.61
N LEU A 570 -49.08 9.92 -37.60
CA LEU A 570 -49.73 10.43 -38.80
C LEU A 570 -48.74 11.37 -39.50
N ALA A 571 -47.84 10.77 -40.27
CA ALA A 571 -46.96 11.49 -41.17
C ALA A 571 -47.84 12.25 -42.17
N ALA A 572 -47.89 13.57 -42.03
CA ALA A 572 -48.56 14.43 -42.98
C ALA A 572 -47.90 14.25 -44.35
N PHE A 573 -48.62 13.63 -45.28
CA PHE A 573 -48.15 13.41 -46.65
C PHE A 573 -48.18 14.74 -47.40
N ASP A 574 -47.06 15.47 -47.39
CA ASP A 574 -46.85 16.62 -48.26
C ASP A 574 -46.56 16.11 -49.70
N THR A 575 -47.54 16.30 -50.60
CA THR A 575 -47.62 15.61 -51.89
C THR A 575 -46.94 16.36 -53.04
N SER A 576 -45.64 16.64 -52.90
CA SER A 576 -44.82 17.20 -53.98
C SER A 576 -44.34 16.13 -54.97
N LEU A 577 -45.11 15.93 -56.05
CA LEU A 577 -44.81 15.01 -57.15
C LEU A 577 -43.75 15.58 -58.12
N ASN A 578 -42.61 14.88 -58.29
CA ASN A 578 -42.15 14.52 -59.66
C ASN A 578 -41.00 13.49 -59.75
N LYS A 579 -40.98 12.79 -60.90
CA LYS A 579 -39.87 12.02 -61.53
C LYS A 579 -39.22 10.84 -60.78
N LYS A 580 -39.73 9.64 -61.11
CA LYS A 580 -39.00 8.36 -61.21
C LYS A 580 -38.64 8.08 -62.70
N PRO A 581 -37.87 7.03 -63.06
CA PRO A 581 -36.91 6.25 -62.27
C PRO A 581 -35.53 6.09 -62.96
N ALA A 582 -34.55 5.55 -62.22
CA ALA A 582 -33.51 4.69 -62.78
C ALA A 582 -33.25 3.55 -61.78
N VAL A 583 -33.29 2.30 -62.25
CA VAL A 583 -33.14 1.11 -61.39
C VAL A 583 -31.73 0.54 -61.53
N ARG A 584 -31.06 0.26 -60.41
CA ARG A 584 -30.01 -0.75 -60.38
C ARG A 584 -29.98 -1.49 -59.04
N THR A 585 -30.26 -2.78 -59.10
CA THR A 585 -30.37 -3.64 -57.92
C THR A 585 -29.03 -4.31 -57.62
N THR A 586 -28.53 -4.15 -56.39
CA THR A 586 -27.45 -4.99 -55.82
C THR A 586 -27.81 -5.26 -54.37
N GLY A 587 -28.23 -6.49 -54.07
CA GLY A 587 -28.60 -6.89 -52.72
C GLY A 587 -27.37 -7.20 -51.86
N PHE A 588 -27.47 -6.92 -50.56
CA PHE A 588 -26.59 -7.49 -49.55
C PHE A 588 -27.47 -7.94 -48.38
N LEU A 589 -27.40 -9.23 -48.04
CA LEU A 589 -28.17 -9.81 -46.94
C LEU A 589 -27.42 -9.60 -45.62
N LEU A 590 -28.03 -8.88 -44.70
CA LEU A 590 -27.70 -8.94 -43.27
C LEU A 590 -28.80 -9.70 -42.55
N ALA A 591 -28.46 -10.85 -41.99
CA ALA A 591 -29.41 -11.70 -41.28
C ALA A 591 -29.80 -11.09 -39.93
N SER A 592 -31.09 -11.08 -39.62
CA SER A 592 -31.62 -10.65 -38.33
C SER A 592 -31.70 -11.83 -37.35
N PRO A 593 -31.02 -11.79 -36.19
CA PRO A 593 -31.20 -12.77 -35.13
C PRO A 593 -32.42 -12.41 -34.29
N SER A 594 -33.58 -12.97 -34.62
CA SER A 594 -34.78 -12.93 -33.78
C SER A 594 -35.29 -14.35 -33.49
N ARG A 595 -35.86 -14.54 -32.30
CA ARG A 595 -36.29 -15.82 -31.68
C ARG A 595 -35.19 -16.71 -31.09
N LEU A 596 -34.91 -16.48 -29.80
CA LEU A 596 -34.76 -17.56 -28.82
C LEU A 596 -35.70 -17.26 -27.66
N GLY A 597 -36.84 -17.96 -27.60
CA GLY A 597 -37.79 -17.83 -26.51
C GLY A 597 -37.45 -18.81 -25.40
N LEU A 598 -37.06 -18.33 -24.22
CA LEU A 598 -36.98 -19.19 -23.03
C LEU A 598 -38.38 -19.39 -22.46
N SER A 599 -38.85 -20.64 -22.48
CA SER A 599 -40.08 -21.04 -21.78
C SER A 599 -39.81 -21.13 -20.29
N VAL A 600 -40.40 -20.24 -19.49
CA VAL A 600 -40.36 -20.33 -18.03
C VAL A 600 -41.32 -21.43 -17.57
N TYR A 601 -40.77 -22.55 -17.09
CA TYR A 601 -41.54 -23.54 -16.34
C TYR A 601 -41.46 -23.24 -14.85
N ASN A 602 -42.59 -22.80 -14.27
CA ASN A 602 -42.80 -22.88 -12.82
C ASN A 602 -43.20 -24.32 -12.47
N VAL A 603 -42.49 -24.94 -11.53
CA VAL A 603 -42.94 -26.14 -10.81
C VAL A 603 -42.65 -25.91 -9.33
N VAL A 604 -43.57 -26.35 -8.48
CA VAL A 604 -43.59 -26.10 -7.04
C VAL A 604 -43.82 -27.43 -6.30
N THR A 605 -43.34 -27.51 -5.05
CA THR A 605 -43.57 -28.54 -4.01
C THR A 605 -42.98 -29.96 -4.19
N GLU A 606 -42.23 -30.34 -3.14
CA GLU A 606 -42.22 -31.63 -2.43
C GLU A 606 -41.86 -32.96 -3.12
N SER A 607 -40.73 -33.55 -2.70
CA SER A 607 -40.66 -34.91 -2.12
C SER A 607 -39.35 -35.09 -1.33
N SER A 608 -39.18 -36.19 -0.59
CA SER A 608 -38.07 -36.43 0.35
C SER A 608 -36.96 -37.36 -0.16
N ASP A 609 -35.86 -37.33 0.61
CA ASP A 609 -34.79 -38.32 0.73
C ASP A 609 -33.70 -38.44 -0.36
N PRO A 610 -32.46 -38.83 0.01
CA PRO A 610 -31.28 -38.55 -0.82
C PRO A 610 -30.69 -39.79 -1.51
N VAL A 611 -30.25 -39.62 -2.77
CA VAL A 611 -29.39 -40.59 -3.46
C VAL A 611 -28.17 -39.91 -4.06
N GLU A 612 -27.03 -40.50 -3.76
CA GLU A 612 -25.67 -40.25 -4.25
C GLU A 612 -25.58 -40.14 -5.79
N ILE A 613 -24.96 -39.07 -6.32
CA ILE A 613 -24.64 -38.93 -7.75
C ILE A 613 -23.20 -38.44 -7.95
N CYS A 614 -22.47 -39.14 -8.82
CA CYS A 614 -21.04 -38.93 -9.07
C CYS A 614 -20.67 -37.61 -9.75
N LYS A 615 -19.46 -37.13 -9.42
CA LYS A 615 -18.79 -35.97 -10.05
C LYS A 615 -18.60 -36.18 -11.56
N ARG A 616 -18.83 -35.14 -12.36
CA ARG A 616 -18.32 -35.00 -13.73
C ARG A 616 -17.58 -33.65 -13.88
N PRO A 617 -16.40 -33.60 -14.53
CA PRO A 617 -15.66 -32.35 -14.71
C PRO A 617 -16.28 -31.47 -15.82
N PRO A 618 -16.13 -30.13 -15.73
CA PRO A 618 -16.59 -29.21 -16.77
C PRO A 618 -15.72 -29.29 -18.03
N ARG A 619 -16.34 -29.19 -19.20
CA ARG A 619 -15.64 -29.13 -20.49
C ARG A 619 -15.07 -27.73 -20.72
N ARG A 620 -13.80 -27.63 -21.11
CA ARG A 620 -13.23 -26.40 -21.68
C ARG A 620 -13.91 -26.11 -23.02
N PHE A 621 -14.28 -24.86 -23.26
CA PHE A 621 -14.55 -24.36 -24.61
C PHE A 621 -13.22 -24.07 -25.30
N ILE A 622 -13.03 -24.61 -26.51
CA ILE A 622 -11.99 -24.21 -27.45
C ILE A 622 -12.68 -23.79 -28.74
N SER A 623 -12.47 -22.55 -29.17
CA SER A 623 -12.90 -22.08 -30.49
C SER A 623 -11.92 -22.57 -31.55
N SER A 624 -12.41 -22.99 -32.71
CA SER A 624 -11.59 -23.54 -33.80
C SER A 624 -11.98 -22.92 -35.16
N LYS A 625 -11.11 -23.13 -36.16
CA LYS A 625 -11.08 -22.54 -37.52
C LYS A 625 -10.64 -21.06 -37.56
N GLU A 626 -9.81 -20.62 -38.49
CA GLU A 626 -9.03 -21.30 -39.56
C GLU A 626 -7.64 -20.62 -39.63
N LEU A 627 -6.53 -21.35 -39.80
CA LEU A 627 -5.87 -21.74 -41.06
C LEU A 627 -5.54 -20.52 -41.99
N ASP A 628 -4.34 -20.40 -42.58
CA ASP A 628 -3.35 -21.45 -42.85
C ASP A 628 -1.90 -20.95 -43.08
N ALA A 629 -0.99 -21.93 -43.22
CA ALA A 629 0.30 -21.92 -43.96
C ALA A 629 1.66 -21.73 -43.22
N VAL A 630 2.65 -22.48 -43.74
CA VAL A 630 4.12 -22.43 -43.54
C VAL A 630 4.68 -23.08 -42.25
N GLN A 631 4.74 -24.42 -42.29
CA GLN A 631 5.95 -25.28 -42.16
C GLN A 631 7.28 -24.59 -41.74
N LYS A 632 8.18 -25.21 -40.95
CA LYS A 632 8.41 -26.65 -40.70
C LYS A 632 9.31 -26.89 -39.46
N ASP A 633 9.65 -28.16 -39.22
CA ASP A 633 10.81 -28.68 -38.47
C ASP A 633 10.81 -28.54 -36.93
N THR A 634 10.04 -29.45 -36.30
CA THR A 634 10.43 -30.10 -35.02
C THR A 634 10.28 -31.61 -35.20
N ILE A 635 11.30 -32.38 -34.82
CA ILE A 635 11.26 -33.85 -34.78
C ILE A 635 11.23 -34.30 -33.32
N ASP A 636 10.28 -35.19 -33.05
CA ASP A 636 10.21 -36.25 -32.04
C ASP A 636 11.28 -36.28 -30.93
N ASP A 637 10.82 -36.23 -29.67
CA ASP A 637 10.86 -37.45 -28.84
C ASP A 637 9.90 -37.35 -27.64
N PHE A 638 8.89 -38.21 -27.60
CA PHE A 638 8.05 -38.44 -26.41
C PHE A 638 7.58 -39.90 -26.38
N HIS A 639 8.22 -40.69 -25.52
CA HIS A 639 7.78 -42.06 -25.24
C HIS A 639 6.39 -42.07 -24.59
N ILE A 640 5.43 -42.76 -25.22
CA ILE A 640 4.13 -43.04 -24.61
C ILE A 640 4.32 -44.22 -23.64
N ILE A 641 4.21 -43.95 -22.34
CA ILE A 641 4.07 -45.01 -21.33
C ILE A 641 2.63 -45.51 -21.36
N THR A 642 2.44 -46.79 -21.67
CA THR A 642 1.15 -47.47 -21.65
C THR A 642 0.82 -48.02 -20.25
N ASN A 643 -0.46 -48.20 -19.94
CA ASN A 643 -0.96 -48.49 -18.58
C ASN A 643 -0.62 -49.88 -17.99
N ASP A 644 0.21 -50.68 -18.66
CA ASP A 644 0.50 -52.07 -18.28
C ASP A 644 1.73 -52.24 -17.37
N ASP A 645 2.59 -51.21 -17.23
CA ASP A 645 3.87 -51.29 -16.49
C ASP A 645 3.76 -51.07 -14.95
N LEU A 646 2.55 -50.95 -14.40
CA LEU A 646 2.33 -50.72 -12.96
C LEU A 646 2.37 -52.00 -12.11
N HIS A 647 3.57 -52.54 -11.90
CA HIS A 647 3.80 -53.62 -10.92
C HIS A 647 3.57 -53.14 -9.47
N THR A 648 2.43 -53.52 -8.87
CA THR A 648 2.16 -53.34 -7.44
C THR A 648 2.97 -54.34 -6.58
N PRO A 649 3.75 -53.88 -5.58
CA PRO A 649 4.38 -54.78 -4.61
C PRO A 649 3.34 -55.52 -3.76
N ARG A 650 3.37 -56.85 -3.79
CA ARG A 650 2.41 -57.72 -3.09
C ARG A 650 2.85 -57.95 -1.64
N ILE A 651 2.37 -57.11 -0.72
CA ILE A 651 2.61 -57.29 0.73
C ILE A 651 2.04 -58.66 1.18
N PRO A 652 2.83 -59.53 1.84
CA PRO A 652 2.30 -60.77 2.43
C PRO A 652 1.49 -60.45 3.69
N ALA A 653 0.37 -61.14 3.87
CA ALA A 653 -0.46 -60.98 5.08
C ALA A 653 0.12 -61.79 6.24
N GLU A 654 0.50 -61.12 7.33
CA GLU A 654 0.80 -61.77 8.61
C GLU A 654 -0.48 -61.98 9.46
N PRO A 655 -0.53 -62.98 10.36
CA PRO A 655 -1.72 -63.31 11.13
C PRO A 655 -1.94 -62.39 12.33
N LEU A 656 -3.22 -62.15 12.66
CA LEU A 656 -3.63 -61.51 13.91
C LEU A 656 -3.39 -62.43 15.12
N GLU A 657 -2.28 -62.25 15.83
CA GLU A 657 -2.15 -62.77 17.20
C GLU A 657 -2.94 -61.93 18.20
N GLN A 658 -3.73 -62.58 19.04
CA GLN A 658 -4.46 -61.95 20.14
C GLN A 658 -3.54 -61.78 21.36
N PRO A 659 -3.40 -60.57 21.93
CA PRO A 659 -2.68 -60.41 23.19
C PRO A 659 -3.44 -61.08 24.33
N LYS A 660 -2.88 -62.16 24.89
CA LYS A 660 -3.41 -62.85 26.07
C LYS A 660 -3.46 -61.88 27.27
N ALA A 661 -4.61 -61.81 27.92
CA ALA A 661 -4.71 -61.21 29.24
C ALA A 661 -3.93 -62.05 30.28
N SER A 662 -3.22 -61.36 31.18
CA SER A 662 -2.68 -61.92 32.44
C SER A 662 -3.05 -60.96 33.58
N PRO A 663 -3.39 -61.47 34.78
CA PRO A 663 -3.96 -60.67 35.88
C PRO A 663 -2.88 -60.05 36.79
N LEU A 664 -3.35 -59.47 37.91
CA LEU A 664 -2.62 -58.83 39.04
C LEU A 664 -2.48 -57.30 38.91
N ASN A 665 -2.67 -56.49 39.97
CA ASN A 665 -3.18 -56.80 41.32
C ASN A 665 -3.90 -55.58 41.93
N LEU A 666 -4.85 -55.80 42.85
CA LEU A 666 -5.35 -54.72 43.71
C LEU A 666 -4.36 -54.42 44.84
N LYS A 667 -4.23 -53.14 45.22
CA LYS A 667 -3.98 -52.74 46.61
C LYS A 667 -4.68 -51.42 46.92
N THR A 668 -5.06 -51.26 48.18
CA THR A 668 -6.11 -50.33 48.63
C THR A 668 -5.59 -49.14 49.44
N SER A 669 -6.24 -48.00 49.21
CA SER A 669 -6.55 -46.89 50.14
C SER A 669 -7.36 -45.89 49.29
N GLU A 670 -8.64 -45.63 49.50
CA GLU A 670 -9.38 -45.45 50.75
C GLU A 670 -8.64 -44.51 51.71
N ASP A 671 -8.94 -43.21 51.63
CA ASP A 671 -9.57 -42.55 52.78
C ASP A 671 -10.39 -41.29 52.42
N PHE A 672 -11.32 -40.94 53.32
CA PHE A 672 -12.14 -39.71 53.42
C PHE A 672 -12.87 -39.12 52.18
N LEU A 673 -14.13 -39.53 52.04
CA LEU A 673 -15.23 -38.62 51.64
C LEU A 673 -15.84 -37.94 52.88
N SER A 674 -16.19 -36.65 52.77
CA SER A 674 -17.28 -36.08 53.57
C SER A 674 -18.06 -35.06 52.73
N ALA A 675 -19.38 -35.28 52.60
CA ALA A 675 -20.30 -34.44 51.84
C ALA A 675 -21.19 -33.63 52.81
N ARG A 676 -21.93 -32.59 52.37
CA ARG A 676 -23.36 -32.60 51.93
C ARG A 676 -23.94 -31.14 52.08
N PRO A 677 -25.19 -30.81 51.69
CA PRO A 677 -25.79 -30.76 50.33
C PRO A 677 -26.65 -29.46 50.13
N ILE A 678 -27.70 -29.49 49.26
CA ILE A 678 -28.87 -28.54 49.17
C ILE A 678 -28.59 -27.19 48.46
N SER A 679 -29.43 -26.60 47.58
CA SER A 679 -30.76 -26.95 47.03
C SER A 679 -30.90 -26.59 45.54
N LEU A 680 -32.07 -26.83 44.93
CA LEU A 680 -32.42 -26.46 43.53
C LEU A 680 -33.66 -25.53 43.42
N GLY A 681 -33.54 -24.51 42.57
CA GLY A 681 -34.64 -23.82 41.88
C GLY A 681 -35.43 -22.73 42.65
N PRO A 682 -36.35 -22.00 41.97
CA PRO A 682 -36.75 -22.11 40.56
C PRO A 682 -36.48 -20.82 39.73
N ILE A 683 -36.93 -20.83 38.47
CA ILE A 683 -36.77 -19.77 37.46
C ILE A 683 -37.80 -18.64 37.66
N SER A 684 -37.39 -17.39 37.44
CA SER A 684 -38.25 -16.36 36.85
C SER A 684 -37.40 -15.28 36.16
N ALA A 685 -37.96 -14.59 35.16
CA ALA A 685 -37.28 -13.53 34.42
C ALA A 685 -37.97 -12.18 34.64
N HIS A 686 -37.20 -11.08 34.60
CA HIS A 686 -37.59 -9.88 33.83
C HIS A 686 -36.42 -8.90 33.63
N THR A 687 -36.65 -8.00 32.67
CA THR A 687 -35.83 -6.90 32.16
C THR A 687 -35.35 -5.90 33.23
N GLU A 688 -34.13 -5.35 33.10
CA GLU A 688 -33.93 -3.92 32.76
C GLU A 688 -32.44 -3.54 32.52
N LEU A 689 -32.22 -2.34 31.96
CA LEU A 689 -30.91 -1.76 31.65
C LEU A 689 -30.41 -0.87 32.81
N SER A 690 -29.16 -1.02 33.26
CA SER A 690 -28.33 0.11 33.70
C SER A 690 -26.84 -0.24 33.87
N SER A 691 -25.99 0.80 33.80
CA SER A 691 -24.63 0.95 34.36
C SER A 691 -23.62 -0.23 34.30
N ALA A 692 -22.50 -0.02 33.59
CA ALA A 692 -21.32 -0.88 33.67
C ALA A 692 -20.34 -0.42 34.79
N PRO A 693 -19.79 -1.34 35.60
CA PRO A 693 -18.62 -1.10 36.46
C PRO A 693 -17.30 -1.35 35.69
N SER A 694 -16.15 -0.95 36.26
CA SER A 694 -14.84 -1.03 35.60
C SER A 694 -14.05 -2.29 35.97
N GLU A 695 -13.60 -3.04 34.96
CA GLU A 695 -12.82 -4.29 35.10
C GLU A 695 -11.36 -4.09 35.54
N LEU A 696 -10.89 -2.86 35.76
CA LEU A 696 -9.47 -2.56 35.98
C LEU A 696 -8.93 -2.99 37.36
N ALA A 697 -9.80 -3.32 38.32
CA ALA A 697 -9.40 -3.60 39.71
C ALA A 697 -8.78 -4.99 39.91
N ASP A 698 -9.34 -6.03 39.29
CA ASP A 698 -8.99 -7.44 39.60
C ASP A 698 -7.62 -7.87 39.04
N ILE A 699 -7.08 -7.11 38.08
CA ILE A 699 -5.77 -7.38 37.47
C ILE A 699 -4.61 -7.10 38.46
N ALA A 700 -4.79 -6.15 39.39
CA ALA A 700 -3.74 -5.76 40.34
C ALA A 700 -3.48 -6.80 41.45
N ALA A 701 -4.43 -7.70 41.72
CA ALA A 701 -4.41 -8.58 42.89
C ALA A 701 -3.51 -9.84 42.76
N ASN A 702 -3.00 -10.16 41.57
CA ASN A 702 -2.53 -11.50 41.22
C ASN A 702 -1.00 -11.64 40.99
N PHE A 703 -0.17 -10.71 41.46
CA PHE A 703 1.29 -10.77 41.30
C PHE A 703 2.04 -11.25 42.57
N PRO A 704 2.88 -12.31 42.49
CA PRO A 704 3.72 -12.75 43.61
C PRO A 704 4.96 -11.86 43.78
N PRO A 705 5.44 -11.60 45.03
CA PRO A 705 6.59 -10.75 45.28
C PRO A 705 7.94 -11.42 44.97
N PRO A 706 8.92 -10.69 44.40
CA PRO A 706 10.28 -11.20 44.15
C PRO A 706 11.19 -11.16 45.40
N PRO A 707 12.27 -11.97 45.46
CA PRO A 707 13.18 -12.05 46.61
C PRO A 707 14.14 -10.84 46.72
N THR A 708 14.52 -10.51 47.95
CA THR A 708 15.32 -9.31 48.32
C THR A 708 16.72 -9.67 48.85
N HIS A 709 17.82 -9.07 48.34
CA HIS A 709 19.06 -8.75 49.10
C HIS A 709 20.20 -8.07 48.28
N ILE A 710 20.87 -7.04 48.88
CA ILE A 710 22.30 -6.59 48.69
C ILE A 710 22.65 -5.88 47.33
N PRO A 711 23.51 -4.82 47.27
CA PRO A 711 23.62 -3.59 48.08
C PRO A 711 23.78 -2.29 47.22
N SER A 712 23.95 -1.11 47.84
CA SER A 712 24.28 0.16 47.15
C SER A 712 25.74 0.62 47.35
N PRO A 713 26.35 1.34 46.39
CA PRO A 713 27.56 2.14 46.65
C PRO A 713 27.49 3.61 46.15
N ARG A 714 27.46 4.53 47.13
CA ARG A 714 28.12 5.87 47.23
C ARG A 714 28.19 6.88 46.05
N THR A 715 27.81 8.10 46.42
CA THR A 715 27.88 9.40 45.72
C THR A 715 29.30 10.02 45.60
N ALA A 716 29.53 10.79 44.52
CA ALA A 716 30.44 11.96 44.47
C ALA A 716 29.88 12.96 43.42
N GLN A 717 29.21 14.04 43.82
CA GLN A 717 29.75 15.39 44.11
C GLN A 717 30.48 16.09 42.95
N HIS A 718 29.77 17.03 42.31
CA HIS A 718 30.27 18.07 41.42
C HIS A 718 30.89 19.25 42.20
N PRO A 719 31.85 19.99 41.60
CA PRO A 719 32.12 21.40 41.87
C PRO A 719 31.54 22.33 40.78
N SER A 720 31.50 23.64 41.05
CA SER A 720 30.74 24.66 40.31
C SER A 720 31.50 25.95 40.01
N THR A 721 31.24 26.59 38.86
CA THR A 721 31.26 28.06 38.62
C THR A 721 30.60 28.31 37.24
N GLN A 722 29.58 29.14 37.04
CA GLN A 722 29.43 30.60 37.21
C GLN A 722 30.05 31.46 36.07
N PRO A 723 29.44 32.63 35.71
CA PRO A 723 29.29 33.00 34.30
C PRO A 723 29.95 34.33 33.89
N PHE A 724 30.01 34.58 32.57
CA PHE A 724 30.28 35.90 31.99
C PHE A 724 29.40 36.16 30.76
N ALA A 725 29.07 37.43 30.52
CA ALA A 725 28.32 37.91 29.37
C ALA A 725 28.99 39.14 28.73
N PRO A 726 28.89 39.29 27.40
CA PRO A 726 28.80 40.59 26.72
C PRO A 726 27.35 40.81 26.24
N ALA A 727 26.73 41.97 26.41
CA ALA A 727 27.09 43.30 25.89
C ALA A 727 26.86 43.43 24.37
N ILE A 728 26.13 44.47 23.98
CA ILE A 728 25.54 44.66 22.65
C ILE A 728 26.32 45.72 21.87
N GLU A 729 26.56 45.48 20.59
CA GLU A 729 26.83 46.56 19.63
C GLU A 729 26.15 46.23 18.27
N ALA A 730 25.76 47.24 17.51
CA ALA A 730 24.79 47.11 16.42
C ALA A 730 25.29 47.68 15.09
N THR A 731 25.08 46.93 14.00
CA THR A 731 25.43 47.33 12.63
C THR A 731 24.22 47.19 11.70
N GLN A 732 24.03 48.16 10.80
CA GLN A 732 22.78 48.35 10.06
C GLN A 732 22.63 47.51 8.79
N SER A 733 21.36 47.28 8.45
CA SER A 733 20.83 46.64 7.24
C SER A 733 21.46 47.08 5.90
N GLN A 734 21.67 46.12 5.00
CA GLN A 734 21.43 46.28 3.56
C GLN A 734 20.72 45.03 3.00
N ALA A 735 19.78 45.23 2.07
CA ALA A 735 18.93 44.16 1.53
C ALA A 735 19.31 43.77 0.07
N PRO A 736 19.31 42.48 -0.29
CA PRO A 736 19.59 42.02 -1.66
C PRO A 736 18.37 42.13 -2.58
N THR A 737 18.58 42.56 -3.83
CA THR A 737 17.52 42.85 -4.80
C THR A 737 17.20 41.69 -5.76
N SER A 738 16.01 41.76 -6.37
CA SER A 738 15.39 40.73 -7.21
C SER A 738 16.11 40.49 -8.56
N ARG A 739 17.19 39.70 -8.57
CA ARG A 739 17.93 39.30 -9.80
C ARG A 739 18.23 37.80 -9.96
N SER A 740 17.65 36.93 -9.11
CA SER A 740 17.94 35.48 -9.15
C SER A 740 17.11 34.72 -10.20
N ILE A 741 15.84 35.09 -10.40
CA ILE A 741 14.84 34.26 -11.10
C ILE A 741 15.12 34.13 -12.61
N ASP A 742 15.54 35.20 -13.29
CA ASP A 742 15.77 35.19 -14.74
C ASP A 742 16.96 34.32 -15.18
N ARG A 743 17.95 34.12 -14.29
CA ARG A 743 19.07 33.19 -14.56
C ARG A 743 18.60 31.73 -14.56
N PHE A 744 17.61 31.39 -13.74
CA PHE A 744 17.05 30.04 -13.66
C PHE A 744 16.25 29.69 -14.92
N THR A 745 15.33 30.56 -15.33
CA THR A 745 14.50 30.36 -16.54
C THR A 745 15.33 30.35 -17.84
N ALA A 746 16.39 31.16 -17.91
CA ALA A 746 17.31 31.17 -19.05
C ALA A 746 18.12 29.87 -19.18
N ASN A 747 18.59 29.29 -18.07
CA ASN A 747 19.31 28.01 -18.09
C ASN A 747 18.39 26.82 -18.37
N LEU A 748 17.15 26.80 -17.84
CA LEU A 748 16.19 25.74 -18.12
C LEU A 748 15.89 25.62 -19.63
N LYS A 749 15.65 26.76 -20.30
CA LYS A 749 15.48 26.83 -21.76
C LYS A 749 16.72 26.37 -22.54
N ARG A 750 17.93 26.57 -22.00
CA ARG A 750 19.20 26.16 -22.63
C ARG A 750 19.46 24.65 -22.52
N ILE A 751 19.01 24.01 -21.44
CA ILE A 751 19.09 22.55 -21.23
C ILE A 751 18.10 21.83 -22.15
N LEU A 752 16.81 22.23 -22.12
CA LEU A 752 15.77 21.63 -22.95
C LEU A 752 16.10 21.67 -24.46
N LYS A 753 16.73 22.75 -24.94
CA LYS A 753 17.11 22.91 -26.36
C LYS A 753 18.35 22.09 -26.78
N ARG A 754 19.00 21.36 -25.87
CA ARG A 754 20.12 20.44 -26.18
C ARG A 754 19.77 18.95 -26.08
N SER A 755 18.69 18.59 -25.38
CA SER A 755 18.38 17.18 -25.06
C SER A 755 17.61 16.40 -26.14
N LEU A 756 17.19 17.04 -27.24
CA LEU A 756 16.34 16.43 -28.26
C LEU A 756 17.03 16.35 -29.63
N ARG A 757 17.92 15.37 -29.77
CA ARG A 757 18.36 14.83 -31.07
C ARG A 757 18.33 13.30 -31.00
N ILE A 758 17.30 12.71 -31.59
CA ILE A 758 17.15 11.26 -31.73
C ILE A 758 17.86 10.83 -33.03
N PRO A 759 18.82 9.89 -33.00
CA PRO A 759 19.40 9.32 -34.21
C PRO A 759 18.40 8.34 -34.87
N SER A 760 18.28 8.38 -36.20
CA SER A 760 17.37 7.50 -36.94
C SER A 760 18.00 6.11 -37.17
N LEU A 761 17.56 5.11 -36.41
CA LEU A 761 17.91 3.70 -36.63
C LEU A 761 17.13 3.14 -37.84
N LYS A 762 17.77 3.14 -39.02
CA LYS A 762 17.38 2.25 -40.12
C LYS A 762 17.95 0.84 -39.83
N ARG A 763 17.09 -0.17 -39.91
CA ARG A 763 17.44 -1.58 -39.66
C ARG A 763 17.70 -2.28 -40.99
N SER A 764 18.97 -2.60 -41.27
CA SER A 764 19.35 -3.50 -42.36
C SER A 764 19.27 -4.96 -41.89
N ALA A 765 18.84 -5.87 -42.75
CA ALA A 765 18.93 -7.32 -42.49
C ALA A 765 20.26 -7.88 -43.02
N PRO A 766 20.94 -8.80 -42.31
CA PRO A 766 22.04 -9.58 -42.85
C PRO A 766 21.52 -10.82 -43.60
N ASN A 767 22.11 -11.12 -44.75
CA ASN A 767 22.06 -12.46 -45.35
C ASN A 767 23.26 -13.30 -44.82
N PRO A 768 23.17 -14.64 -44.85
CA PRO A 768 24.25 -15.53 -44.41
C PRO A 768 25.34 -15.76 -45.49
N ASP A 769 26.26 -16.68 -45.17
CA ASP A 769 27.32 -17.32 -45.99
C ASP A 769 28.74 -16.71 -45.94
N PRO A 770 29.82 -17.53 -46.03
CA PRO A 770 29.93 -18.95 -45.67
C PRO A 770 31.19 -19.29 -44.82
N LEU A 771 31.36 -20.58 -44.54
CA LEU A 771 32.48 -21.20 -43.80
C LEU A 771 33.87 -20.87 -44.36
N THR A 772 34.88 -20.72 -43.50
CA THR A 772 36.31 -20.98 -43.81
C THR A 772 37.03 -21.46 -42.53
N ALA A 773 38.07 -22.28 -42.68
CA ALA A 773 38.62 -23.14 -41.62
C ALA A 773 39.59 -22.46 -40.63
N ALA A 774 39.73 -23.09 -39.45
CA ALA A 774 40.82 -22.86 -38.50
C ALA A 774 41.93 -23.93 -38.66
N PRO A 775 43.19 -23.63 -38.31
CA PRO A 775 44.32 -24.57 -38.48
C PRO A 775 44.41 -25.65 -37.37
N PRO A 776 45.12 -26.77 -37.62
CA PRO A 776 45.20 -27.93 -36.72
C PRO A 776 46.43 -27.91 -35.77
N ILE A 777 46.71 -29.06 -35.11
CA ILE A 777 47.90 -29.49 -34.33
C ILE A 777 47.66 -29.54 -32.80
N PRO A 778 48.00 -30.64 -32.07
CA PRO A 778 48.20 -32.04 -32.47
C PRO A 778 47.37 -33.07 -31.66
N THR A 779 47.41 -34.33 -32.10
CA THR A 779 46.89 -35.49 -31.37
C THR A 779 47.83 -35.98 -30.27
N ALA A 780 47.23 -36.51 -29.18
CA ALA A 780 47.85 -37.49 -28.30
C ALA A 780 46.82 -38.61 -28.05
N SER A 781 47.27 -39.87 -28.05
CA SER A 781 46.42 -41.06 -28.08
C SER A 781 46.07 -41.61 -26.70
N ASN A 782 44.79 -41.94 -26.48
CA ASN A 782 44.36 -42.86 -25.43
C ASN A 782 44.04 -44.24 -26.04
N THR A 783 44.44 -45.31 -25.34
CA THR A 783 44.20 -46.70 -25.74
C THR A 783 42.95 -47.26 -25.04
N GLU A 784 42.18 -48.08 -25.74
CA GLU A 784 40.97 -48.74 -25.21
C GLU A 784 41.32 -49.92 -24.28
N ALA A 785 40.54 -50.12 -23.20
CA ALA A 785 40.54 -51.38 -22.42
C ALA A 785 39.25 -51.60 -21.59
N SER A 786 38.20 -51.98 -22.30
CA SER A 786 37.12 -52.92 -21.93
C SER A 786 37.01 -53.55 -20.51
N LEU A 787 35.79 -53.50 -19.96
CA LEU A 787 35.03 -54.55 -19.21
C LEU A 787 35.42 -55.07 -17.79
N SER A 788 34.33 -55.24 -17.01
CA SER A 788 33.99 -56.36 -16.07
C SER A 788 33.93 -56.14 -14.54
N HIS A 789 32.91 -56.77 -13.93
CA HIS A 789 32.62 -56.98 -12.50
C HIS A 789 32.91 -58.46 -12.12
N PRO A 790 32.73 -58.92 -10.86
CA PRO A 790 33.24 -58.45 -9.55
C PRO A 790 34.02 -59.63 -8.86
N PRO A 791 34.37 -59.64 -7.54
CA PRO A 791 33.39 -59.95 -6.45
C PRO A 791 33.74 -59.34 -5.06
N GLN A 792 32.95 -59.67 -4.03
CA GLN A 792 33.32 -59.54 -2.60
C GLN A 792 34.25 -60.70 -2.15
N PRO A 793 34.87 -60.67 -0.94
CA PRO A 793 34.21 -61.36 0.19
C PRO A 793 34.51 -60.85 1.63
N ALA A 794 33.56 -61.18 2.53
CA ALA A 794 33.72 -61.64 3.92
C ALA A 794 34.17 -60.70 5.08
N LEU A 795 33.68 -61.07 6.27
CA LEU A 795 33.93 -60.48 7.60
C LEU A 795 35.30 -60.89 8.18
N ALA A 796 35.86 -60.05 9.06
CA ALA A 796 36.67 -60.52 10.19
C ALA A 796 36.47 -59.59 11.42
N THR A 797 36.09 -60.16 12.57
CA THR A 797 35.99 -59.43 13.84
C THR A 797 37.31 -59.45 14.59
N ARG A 798 37.75 -58.30 15.15
CA ARG A 798 38.76 -58.28 16.20
C ARG A 798 38.60 -57.05 17.10
N ARG A 799 38.53 -57.26 18.42
CA ARG A 799 38.83 -56.24 19.44
C ARG A 799 40.33 -56.30 19.75
N LEU A 800 40.97 -55.15 19.94
CA LEU A 800 41.85 -54.90 21.08
C LEU A 800 42.15 -53.39 21.19
N ASP A 801 41.84 -52.85 22.37
CA ASP A 801 42.56 -51.89 23.23
C ASP A 801 43.55 -50.85 22.63
N ASP A 802 43.39 -49.62 23.12
CA ASP A 802 44.39 -48.58 23.44
C ASP A 802 45.73 -48.53 22.68
N ASP A 803 45.87 -47.56 21.78
CA ASP A 803 46.81 -46.42 21.95
C ASP A 803 46.59 -45.34 20.87
N VAL A 804 46.74 -44.05 21.21
CA VAL A 804 46.56 -42.92 20.27
C VAL A 804 47.84 -42.07 20.17
N PRO A 805 48.69 -42.29 19.16
CA PRO A 805 49.76 -41.36 18.81
C PRO A 805 49.25 -40.24 17.88
N GLU A 806 49.74 -39.02 18.07
CA GLU A 806 49.49 -37.90 17.15
C GLU A 806 50.13 -38.12 15.78
N PRO A 807 49.43 -37.80 14.66
CA PRO A 807 50.06 -37.54 13.38
C PRO A 807 50.26 -36.04 13.16
N LEU A 808 51.52 -35.59 13.28
CA LEU A 808 51.98 -34.29 12.78
C LEU A 808 51.59 -34.10 11.31
N PHE A 809 50.96 -32.98 10.96
CA PHE A 809 50.98 -32.45 9.60
C PHE A 809 51.35 -30.97 9.60
N GLN A 810 52.41 -30.64 8.86
CA GLN A 810 52.91 -29.28 8.71
C GLN A 810 51.99 -28.47 7.79
N VAL A 811 51.67 -27.25 8.18
CA VAL A 811 51.07 -26.24 7.29
C VAL A 811 52.07 -25.09 7.12
N SER A 812 52.37 -24.75 5.87
CA SER A 812 53.39 -23.76 5.50
C SER A 812 53.02 -22.33 5.92
N ALA A 813 54.02 -21.54 6.32
CA ALA A 813 53.82 -20.20 6.84
C ALA A 813 53.68 -19.11 5.75
N VAL A 814 52.74 -18.19 5.97
CA VAL A 814 52.69 -16.82 5.45
C VAL A 814 52.00 -15.93 6.52
N PRO A 815 52.15 -14.59 6.50
CA PRO A 815 52.80 -13.93 7.64
C PRO A 815 51.86 -13.23 8.62
N SER A 816 52.34 -13.06 9.85
CA SER A 816 51.72 -12.25 10.90
C SER A 816 51.72 -10.76 10.55
N LEU A 817 50.57 -10.10 10.65
CA LEU A 817 50.46 -8.65 10.55
C LEU A 817 50.32 -8.06 11.97
N THR A 818 51.39 -7.44 12.45
CA THR A 818 51.42 -6.76 13.76
C THR A 818 50.56 -5.51 13.74
N TYR A 819 49.79 -5.29 14.80
CA TYR A 819 49.12 -4.01 15.09
C TYR A 819 49.68 -3.47 16.41
N ASP A 820 50.33 -2.31 16.36
CA ASP A 820 50.85 -1.65 17.54
C ASP A 820 49.74 -1.02 18.38
N PHE A 821 49.88 -1.15 19.70
CA PHE A 821 48.96 -0.59 20.68
C PHE A 821 49.26 0.89 20.92
N VAL A 822 48.27 1.78 20.78
CA VAL A 822 48.43 3.21 21.07
C VAL A 822 47.83 3.52 22.44
N ASP A 823 48.68 3.98 23.35
CA ASP A 823 48.33 4.34 24.74
C ASP A 823 47.61 5.72 24.81
N PRO A 824 46.39 5.83 25.36
CA PRO A 824 45.58 7.05 25.33
C PRO A 824 46.06 8.18 26.28
N ALA A 825 47.30 8.15 26.77
CA ALA A 825 47.81 9.04 27.82
C ALA A 825 48.46 10.36 27.35
N THR A 826 48.54 10.65 26.04
CA THR A 826 49.55 11.61 25.49
C THR A 826 49.01 12.81 24.68
N LEU A 827 47.74 13.23 24.86
CA LEU A 827 47.18 14.42 24.20
C LEU A 827 46.54 15.47 25.14
N THR A 828 47.33 15.99 26.09
CA THR A 828 46.99 17.20 26.86
C THR A 828 48.15 18.19 26.91
N ALA A 829 48.26 19.06 25.89
CA ALA A 829 49.23 20.17 25.90
C ALA A 829 48.76 21.36 25.04
N THR A 830 48.45 22.49 25.68
CA THR A 830 48.41 23.82 25.05
C THR A 830 49.82 24.43 24.99
N PRO A 831 50.19 25.05 23.86
CA PRO A 831 50.59 26.46 23.90
C PRO A 831 49.91 27.27 22.78
N ALA A 832 49.40 28.49 22.95
CA ALA A 832 49.95 29.75 23.47
C ALA A 832 50.23 30.75 22.32
N VAL A 833 50.14 32.04 22.61
CA VAL A 833 50.00 33.11 21.61
C VAL A 833 51.36 33.71 21.22
N HIS A 834 51.57 33.96 19.92
CA HIS A 834 52.40 35.06 19.43
C HIS A 834 51.77 35.69 18.18
N ALA A 835 51.97 36.99 18.00
CA ALA A 835 51.36 37.77 16.92
C ALA A 835 52.42 38.57 16.14
N THR A 836 52.29 38.56 14.80
CA THR A 836 52.90 39.50 13.86
C THR A 836 51.98 39.63 12.64
N SER A 837 51.97 40.80 12.00
CA SER A 837 51.23 41.10 10.77
C SER A 837 51.99 40.57 9.52
N ASP A 838 51.39 40.31 8.36
CA ASP A 838 50.79 41.32 7.47
C ASP A 838 50.11 40.75 6.19
N LEU A 839 49.27 41.58 5.56
CA LEU A 839 48.92 41.65 4.12
C LEU A 839 48.27 40.46 3.35
N LEU A 840 46.92 40.48 3.35
CA LEU A 840 46.02 40.39 2.17
C LEU A 840 45.88 39.06 1.36
N PRO A 841 44.77 38.87 0.59
CA PRO A 841 44.19 37.54 0.40
C PRO A 841 44.24 36.95 -1.03
N SER A 842 44.04 35.63 -1.10
CA SER A 842 43.54 34.95 -2.30
C SER A 842 42.60 33.79 -1.92
N SER A 843 41.68 33.43 -2.82
CA SER A 843 40.50 32.61 -2.51
C SER A 843 40.52 31.23 -3.17
N SER A 844 40.44 30.15 -2.39
CA SER A 844 39.96 28.83 -2.86
C SER A 844 39.71 27.84 -1.72
N SER A 845 38.46 27.73 -1.25
CA SER A 845 38.05 26.64 -0.34
C SER A 845 37.80 25.36 -1.14
N ALA A 846 38.73 24.42 -1.07
CA ALA A 846 38.54 23.07 -1.61
C ALA A 846 37.79 22.20 -0.59
N THR A 847 36.79 21.44 -1.04
CA THR A 847 36.10 20.44 -0.21
C THR A 847 36.79 19.08 -0.40
N PHE A 848 37.21 18.44 0.70
CA PHE A 848 37.81 17.11 0.66
C PHE A 848 36.78 16.03 0.32
N LEU A 849 37.21 15.06 -0.50
CA LEU A 849 36.60 13.75 -0.66
C LEU A 849 37.72 12.70 -0.47
N PRO A 850 37.52 11.65 0.35
CA PRO A 850 38.49 10.57 0.48
C PRO A 850 38.50 9.68 -0.77
N GLN A 851 39.64 9.07 -1.06
CA GLN A 851 39.88 8.27 -2.26
C GLN A 851 39.61 6.77 -2.03
N SER A 852 39.04 6.10 -3.03
CA SER A 852 39.00 4.63 -3.11
C SER A 852 40.31 4.08 -3.68
N PRO A 853 40.88 2.98 -3.14
CA PRO A 853 42.14 2.42 -3.64
C PRO A 853 41.98 1.72 -5.00
N SER A 854 42.96 1.91 -5.88
CA SER A 854 43.06 1.23 -7.17
C SER A 854 44.34 0.40 -7.24
N CYS A 855 44.23 -0.92 -7.34
CA CYS A 855 45.35 -1.79 -7.66
C CYS A 855 45.41 -2.07 -9.16
N SER A 856 46.59 -1.89 -9.74
CA SER A 856 46.90 -2.12 -11.15
C SER A 856 47.47 -3.51 -11.41
N PHE A 857 47.30 -4.03 -12.63
CA PHE A 857 48.32 -4.88 -13.26
C PHE A 857 48.46 -4.52 -14.74
N SER A 858 49.63 -4.79 -15.31
CA SER A 858 50.05 -4.34 -16.65
C SER A 858 50.47 -5.51 -17.55
N ASP A 859 50.44 -5.28 -18.87
CA ASP A 859 51.58 -5.43 -19.80
C ASP A 859 51.10 -5.36 -21.27
N LEU A 860 51.67 -4.45 -22.09
CA LEU A 860 52.62 -4.73 -23.19
C LEU A 860 52.09 -5.72 -24.26
N SER A 861 51.98 -5.36 -25.54
CA SER A 861 53.10 -4.87 -26.37
C SER A 861 52.71 -4.03 -27.61
N ARG A 862 53.72 -3.41 -28.23
CA ARG A 862 53.73 -2.65 -29.51
C ARG A 862 54.06 -3.61 -30.70
N PRO A 863 54.02 -3.21 -32.02
CA PRO A 863 54.56 -1.98 -32.61
C PRO A 863 53.79 -1.33 -33.81
N LEU A 864 54.44 -0.40 -34.51
CA LEU A 864 53.94 0.53 -35.55
C LEU A 864 53.97 -0.07 -36.97
N HIS A 865 53.33 0.60 -37.95
CA HIS A 865 54.07 1.18 -39.10
C HIS A 865 53.30 2.37 -39.77
N HIS A 866 53.97 3.07 -40.70
CA HIS A 866 53.56 4.31 -41.42
C HIS A 866 52.56 4.02 -42.59
N ILE A 867 52.09 4.90 -43.52
CA ILE A 867 52.72 5.97 -44.33
C ILE A 867 51.68 6.98 -44.93
N THR A 868 52.09 8.26 -45.07
CA THR A 868 51.56 9.39 -45.91
C THR A 868 50.18 10.05 -45.72
N ALA A 869 50.16 11.37 -45.99
CA ALA A 869 49.00 12.23 -46.32
C ALA A 869 48.87 12.34 -47.89
N PRO A 870 48.44 13.43 -48.60
CA PRO A 870 48.23 14.84 -48.23
C PRO A 870 47.04 15.62 -48.90
N LEU A 871 46.81 16.87 -48.44
CA LEU A 871 46.21 18.03 -49.18
C LEU A 871 44.76 17.87 -49.75
N ALA A 872 44.06 18.91 -50.22
CA ALA A 872 43.85 20.28 -49.71
C ALA A 872 42.67 20.96 -50.46
N SER A 873 41.93 21.87 -49.81
CA SER A 873 41.21 22.94 -50.51
C SER A 873 40.83 24.10 -49.58
N GLN A 874 40.71 25.30 -50.13
CA GLN A 874 40.36 26.54 -49.42
C GLN A 874 38.92 26.98 -49.75
N ARG A 875 38.19 27.53 -48.77
CA ARG A 875 37.89 28.99 -48.74
C ARG A 875 37.14 29.42 -47.47
N THR A 876 36.96 30.75 -47.33
CA THR A 876 36.66 31.43 -46.07
C THR A 876 35.43 32.36 -46.16
N ARG A 877 34.84 32.64 -44.98
CA ARG A 877 33.86 33.71 -44.69
C ARG A 877 32.45 33.55 -45.32
N GLY A 878 31.38 34.10 -44.72
CA GLY A 878 31.34 34.86 -43.45
C GLY A 878 29.92 35.24 -42.98
N ARG A 879 29.85 36.02 -41.88
CA ARG A 879 28.61 36.50 -41.24
C ARG A 879 27.79 37.48 -42.10
N ARG A 880 26.45 37.42 -42.01
CA ARG A 880 25.62 38.47 -41.35
C ARG A 880 24.12 38.10 -41.18
N HIS A 881 23.40 38.95 -40.42
CA HIS A 881 21.93 39.08 -40.35
C HIS A 881 21.30 39.27 -41.76
N TRP A 882 20.00 39.03 -41.99
CA TRP A 882 18.83 39.60 -41.29
C TRP A 882 17.56 38.72 -41.35
N ASP A 883 16.56 39.13 -40.57
CA ASP A 883 15.18 38.65 -40.59
C ASP A 883 14.40 39.16 -41.82
N LEU A 884 13.37 38.41 -42.27
CA LEU A 884 12.14 39.01 -42.82
C LEU A 884 10.94 38.03 -42.84
N GLU A 885 9.74 38.59 -42.82
CA GLU A 885 8.48 37.90 -43.14
C GLU A 885 8.44 37.39 -44.59
N VAL A 886 7.60 36.37 -44.86
CA VAL A 886 7.14 36.04 -46.21
C VAL A 886 5.62 35.84 -46.18
N ARG A 887 4.88 36.64 -46.96
CA ARG A 887 3.46 36.42 -47.25
C ARG A 887 3.31 35.38 -48.37
N TYR A 888 2.26 34.57 -48.29
CA TYR A 888 1.88 33.65 -49.36
C TYR A 888 1.10 34.37 -50.47
N ASN A 889 1.31 33.96 -51.73
CA ASN A 889 0.29 34.02 -52.79
C ASN A 889 0.57 32.94 -53.86
N PRO A 890 -0.45 32.40 -54.56
CA PRO A 890 -0.32 31.14 -55.32
C PRO A 890 -0.16 31.31 -56.85
N GLY A 891 0.24 30.22 -57.52
CA GLY A 891 0.22 30.05 -58.98
C GLY A 891 0.41 28.57 -59.39
N GLU A 892 -0.30 28.12 -60.42
CA GLU A 892 -0.30 26.74 -60.97
C GLU A 892 0.57 26.67 -62.27
N PRO A 893 0.51 25.66 -63.18
CA PRO A 893 -0.04 24.28 -63.14
C PRO A 893 0.87 23.17 -63.78
N TYR A 894 0.34 21.94 -63.95
CA TYR A 894 0.78 20.80 -64.83
C TYR A 894 2.11 20.06 -64.48
N SER A 895 2.11 18.77 -64.05
CA SER A 895 1.89 17.47 -64.77
C SER A 895 3.15 16.90 -65.45
N THR A 896 3.45 15.59 -65.58
CA THR A 896 2.71 14.29 -65.48
C THR A 896 3.53 13.27 -64.63
N LEU A 897 3.43 11.91 -64.58
CA LEU A 897 2.55 10.79 -65.02
C LEU A 897 2.85 9.53 -64.13
N CYS A 898 2.24 8.36 -64.42
CA CYS A 898 2.54 6.96 -63.97
C CYS A 898 2.59 6.68 -62.44
N ALA A 899 1.62 5.96 -61.83
CA ALA A 899 1.26 4.51 -61.94
C ALA A 899 2.21 3.59 -61.13
N ASN A 900 1.75 2.62 -60.31
CA ASN A 900 0.39 2.04 -60.20
C ASN A 900 0.00 1.55 -58.77
N GLU A 901 -1.30 1.24 -58.61
CA GLU A 901 -1.93 0.38 -57.57
C GLU A 901 -2.19 0.92 -56.12
N PHE A 902 -3.05 0.19 -55.40
CA PHE A 902 -4.11 0.65 -54.47
C PHE A 902 -4.35 -0.35 -53.31
N PRO A 903 -5.25 -0.12 -52.31
CA PRO A 903 -5.87 1.12 -51.82
C PRO A 903 -5.83 1.30 -50.27
N PRO A 904 -5.99 2.54 -49.75
CA PRO A 904 -6.53 2.81 -48.42
C PRO A 904 -7.96 3.38 -48.48
N VAL A 905 -8.89 2.84 -47.68
CA VAL A 905 -10.29 3.33 -47.64
C VAL A 905 -10.40 4.66 -46.89
N LYS A 906 -11.02 5.67 -47.52
CA LYS A 906 -11.45 6.92 -46.88
C LYS A 906 -12.81 7.40 -47.41
N GLY A 907 -13.64 7.87 -46.48
CA GLY A 907 -15.03 8.29 -46.65
C GLY A 907 -15.77 7.91 -45.35
N PHE A 908 -16.69 8.70 -44.80
CA PHE A 908 -17.43 9.84 -45.35
C PHE A 908 -17.73 10.83 -44.22
N PHE A 909 -17.65 12.14 -44.47
CA PHE A 909 -18.56 13.16 -43.88
C PHE A 909 -18.28 14.53 -44.49
N ARG A 910 -19.33 15.29 -44.82
CA ARG A 910 -19.24 16.62 -45.44
C ARG A 910 -20.29 17.55 -44.83
N HIS A 911 -19.88 18.78 -44.54
CA HIS A 911 -20.71 19.96 -44.28
C HIS A 911 -21.91 19.84 -43.30
N CYS A 912 -21.77 20.54 -42.17
CA CYS A 912 -22.84 21.40 -41.66
C CYS A 912 -22.24 22.81 -41.49
N GLN A 913 -22.84 23.82 -42.10
CA GLN A 913 -22.47 25.23 -41.92
C GLN A 913 -23.34 25.83 -40.82
N HIS A 914 -22.76 26.26 -39.70
CA HIS A 914 -23.48 27.09 -38.73
C HIS A 914 -23.47 28.56 -39.18
N ARG A 915 -24.66 29.16 -39.26
CA ARG A 915 -24.81 30.62 -39.35
C ARG A 915 -24.32 31.24 -38.03
N VAL A 916 -23.50 32.28 -38.12
CA VAL A 916 -23.20 33.18 -37.01
C VAL A 916 -24.11 34.40 -37.13
N PHE A 917 -25.02 34.59 -36.18
CA PHE A 917 -25.76 35.85 -36.04
C PHE A 917 -25.02 36.76 -35.04
N LEU A 918 -24.49 37.88 -35.54
CA LEU A 918 -23.95 38.95 -34.69
C LEU A 918 -25.11 39.86 -34.28
N HIS A 919 -25.66 39.69 -33.08
CA HIS A 919 -26.70 40.60 -32.59
C HIS A 919 -26.07 41.82 -31.90
N GLN A 920 -26.35 42.99 -32.47
CA GLN A 920 -25.84 44.28 -32.00
C GLN A 920 -26.55 44.70 -30.70
N ARG A 921 -25.79 45.03 -29.65
CA ARG A 921 -26.32 45.26 -28.29
C ARG A 921 -26.73 46.72 -28.09
N SER A 922 -28.03 46.99 -28.04
CA SER A 922 -28.57 48.33 -27.78
C SER A 922 -28.67 48.63 -26.28
N HIS A 923 -28.16 49.77 -25.84
CA HIS A 923 -28.34 50.24 -24.46
C HIS A 923 -29.64 51.04 -24.33
N ARG A 924 -30.55 50.60 -23.45
CA ARG A 924 -31.64 51.44 -22.93
C ARG A 924 -31.75 51.29 -21.43
N ARG A 925 -31.75 52.41 -20.70
CA ARG A 925 -32.04 52.47 -19.26
C ARG A 925 -33.55 52.65 -19.08
N VAL A 926 -34.16 51.91 -18.16
CA VAL A 926 -35.51 52.14 -17.63
C VAL A 926 -35.43 52.07 -16.10
N ALA A 927 -36.38 52.67 -15.40
CA ALA A 927 -36.15 53.21 -14.05
C ALA A 927 -36.42 52.25 -12.88
N VAL A 928 -35.58 52.43 -11.85
CA VAL A 928 -35.82 52.31 -10.40
C VAL A 928 -37.27 51.97 -9.98
N GLY A 929 -37.42 50.81 -9.31
CA GLY A 929 -38.49 50.55 -8.34
C GLY A 929 -37.95 50.67 -6.91
N THR A 930 -38.80 51.04 -5.95
CA THR A 930 -38.42 51.32 -4.55
C THR A 930 -38.22 50.04 -3.71
N PRO A 931 -37.29 50.04 -2.74
CA PRO A 931 -37.06 48.89 -1.87
C PRO A 931 -38.17 48.69 -0.84
N ILE A 932 -38.49 47.43 -0.54
CA ILE A 932 -39.35 47.04 0.59
C ILE A 932 -38.46 46.87 1.83
N THR A 933 -38.68 47.68 2.86
CA THR A 933 -38.07 47.51 4.18
C THR A 933 -38.72 46.33 4.92
N MET A 934 -37.92 45.34 5.33
CA MET A 934 -38.32 44.31 6.29
C MET A 934 -37.59 44.51 7.62
N ASP A 935 -38.34 44.45 8.72
CA ASP A 935 -37.82 44.69 10.07
C ASP A 935 -37.04 43.48 10.62
N TYR A 936 -35.77 43.71 10.99
CA TYR A 936 -34.89 42.71 11.57
C TYR A 936 -35.03 42.61 13.10
N THR A 937 -36.19 42.14 13.59
CA THR A 937 -36.40 41.82 15.03
C THR A 937 -37.02 40.44 15.29
N GLY A 938 -36.78 39.47 14.41
CA GLY A 938 -37.17 38.07 14.63
C GLY A 938 -36.30 37.37 15.68
N LYS A 939 -36.87 36.99 16.82
CA LYS A 939 -36.23 36.06 17.78
C LYS A 939 -36.05 34.68 17.13
N ARG A 940 -34.99 33.96 17.52
CA ARG A 940 -34.75 32.57 17.11
C ARG A 940 -35.80 31.64 17.73
N ASN A 941 -36.67 31.05 16.91
CA ASN A 941 -37.53 29.92 17.29
C ASN A 941 -36.74 28.58 17.28
N ASP A 942 -35.52 28.60 17.83
CA ASP A 942 -34.56 27.49 17.82
C ASP A 942 -34.21 27.08 19.27
N VAL A 943 -35.22 27.18 20.13
CA VAL A 943 -35.25 26.64 21.49
C VAL A 943 -36.45 25.69 21.52
N ILE A 944 -36.17 24.40 21.71
CA ILE A 944 -37.23 23.41 21.92
C ILE A 944 -37.73 23.59 23.36
N ASP A 945 -38.77 24.39 23.50
CA ASP A 945 -39.41 24.67 24.79
C ASP A 945 -40.14 23.40 25.26
N TYR A 946 -39.50 22.64 26.13
CA TYR A 946 -40.06 21.42 26.74
C TYR A 946 -41.10 21.83 27.80
N GLY A 947 -42.24 22.34 27.34
CA GLY A 947 -43.37 22.80 28.13
C GLY A 947 -44.06 21.68 28.90
N GLY A 948 -43.45 21.26 30.00
CA GLY A 948 -43.99 20.37 31.00
C GLY A 948 -43.30 20.64 32.33
N GLU A 949 -44.02 21.26 33.28
CA GLU A 949 -43.53 21.47 34.63
C GLU A 949 -43.35 20.12 35.31
N TYR A 950 -42.11 19.64 35.38
CA TYR A 950 -41.77 18.46 36.17
C TYR A 950 -41.97 18.79 37.65
N ASP A 951 -42.90 18.08 38.29
CA ASP A 951 -43.21 18.28 39.71
C ASP A 951 -42.08 17.75 40.60
N TYR A 952 -41.12 18.61 40.89
CA TYR A 952 -40.01 18.35 41.80
C TYR A 952 -40.39 18.44 43.30
N SER A 953 -41.66 18.69 43.66
CA SER A 953 -42.09 18.91 45.06
C SER A 953 -41.77 17.76 46.02
N ASN A 954 -41.56 16.55 45.49
CA ASN A 954 -41.22 15.36 46.26
C ASN A 954 -39.72 14.96 46.19
N GLN A 955 -38.89 15.69 45.43
CA GLN A 955 -37.45 15.45 45.36
C GLN A 955 -36.69 16.40 46.30
N ASN A 956 -36.53 15.97 47.56
CA ASN A 956 -35.64 16.62 48.52
C ASN A 956 -34.17 16.33 48.19
N TRP A 957 -33.67 16.95 47.12
CA TRP A 957 -32.23 17.18 46.98
C TRP A 957 -31.74 17.90 48.25
N PHE A 958 -30.59 17.48 48.80
CA PHE A 958 -30.08 17.91 50.12
C PHE A 958 -30.81 17.38 51.37
N GLN A 959 -31.39 16.17 51.35
CA GLN A 959 -31.49 15.39 52.60
C GLN A 959 -30.09 15.07 53.15
N ASP A 960 -29.99 14.93 54.48
CA ASP A 960 -28.74 14.67 55.18
C ASP A 960 -27.99 13.45 54.59
N ALA A 961 -26.67 13.57 54.50
CA ALA A 961 -25.83 12.55 53.89
C ALA A 961 -26.06 11.19 54.58
N PRO A 962 -26.22 10.08 53.81
CA PRO A 962 -26.40 8.75 54.38
C PRO A 962 -25.32 8.47 55.44
N PRO A 963 -25.67 7.89 56.60
CA PRO A 963 -24.75 7.76 57.72
C PRO A 963 -23.48 7.06 57.25
N ARG A 964 -22.36 7.81 57.28
CA ARG A 964 -21.09 7.41 56.68
C ARG A 964 -20.76 5.98 57.14
N PRO A 965 -20.63 5.00 56.22
CA PRO A 965 -20.20 3.66 56.59
C PRO A 965 -18.93 3.72 57.42
N GLU A 966 -18.85 2.92 58.48
CA GLU A 966 -17.67 2.91 59.36
C GLU A 966 -16.41 2.77 58.51
N PRO A 967 -15.38 3.62 58.74
CA PRO A 967 -14.23 3.66 57.85
C PRO A 967 -13.59 2.26 57.80
N PRO A 968 -13.41 1.67 56.60
CA PRO A 968 -12.85 0.33 56.51
C PRO A 968 -11.48 0.30 57.21
N PRO A 969 -11.13 -0.81 57.89
CA PRO A 969 -9.91 -0.89 58.68
C PRO A 969 -8.71 -0.45 57.82
N PRO A 970 -7.84 0.44 58.35
CA PRO A 970 -6.89 1.18 57.53
C PRO A 970 -6.04 0.21 56.71
N ALA A 971 -6.18 0.32 55.38
CA ALA A 971 -5.49 -0.57 54.46
C ALA A 971 -3.98 -0.58 54.79
N PRO A 972 -3.33 -1.75 54.84
CA PRO A 972 -1.92 -1.84 55.21
C PRO A 972 -1.13 -0.93 54.27
N SER A 973 -0.31 -0.05 54.85
CA SER A 973 0.37 1.02 54.13
C SER A 973 1.12 0.46 52.93
N ALA A 974 0.67 0.81 51.72
CA ALA A 974 1.28 0.33 50.50
C ALA A 974 2.79 0.59 50.51
N PRO A 975 3.63 -0.37 50.09
CA PRO A 975 5.08 -0.19 50.08
C PRO A 975 5.43 1.05 49.24
N PRO A 976 6.41 1.88 49.65
CA PRO A 976 6.79 3.07 48.91
C PRO A 976 7.06 2.74 47.43
N TYR A 977 6.36 3.41 46.53
CA TYR A 977 6.52 3.19 45.10
C TYR A 977 7.96 3.50 44.67
N VAL A 978 8.64 2.49 44.15
CA VAL A 978 9.97 2.61 43.53
C VAL A 978 9.76 2.51 42.01
N PRO A 979 10.02 3.57 41.23
CA PRO A 979 9.89 3.52 39.77
C PRO A 979 10.87 2.51 39.17
N SER A 980 10.50 1.89 38.05
CA SER A 980 11.42 1.03 37.31
C SER A 980 12.55 1.85 36.69
N GLN A 981 13.71 1.22 36.48
CA GLN A 981 14.87 1.82 35.82
C GLN A 981 14.51 2.46 34.47
N SER A 982 13.64 1.81 33.68
CA SER A 982 13.12 2.33 32.42
C SER A 982 12.30 3.62 32.56
N VAL A 983 11.57 3.80 33.67
CA VAL A 983 10.82 5.04 33.96
C VAL A 983 11.78 6.16 34.38
N ILE A 984 12.86 5.83 35.10
CA ILE A 984 13.93 6.80 35.44
C ILE A 984 14.59 7.30 34.16
N GLU A 985 15.07 6.39 33.29
CA GLU A 985 15.72 6.70 32.02
C GLU A 985 14.83 7.52 31.07
N GLN A 986 13.52 7.21 31.01
CA GLN A 986 12.56 8.00 30.25
C GLN A 986 12.42 9.43 30.80
N ASN A 987 12.29 9.60 32.13
CA ASN A 987 12.22 10.93 32.75
C ASN A 987 13.51 11.74 32.52
N GLU A 988 14.69 11.10 32.58
CA GLU A 988 15.98 11.75 32.29
C GLU A 988 16.09 12.19 30.82
N ALA A 989 15.63 11.36 29.88
CA ALA A 989 15.56 11.73 28.46
C ALA A 989 14.62 12.92 28.21
N PHE A 990 13.45 12.97 28.87
CA PHE A 990 12.55 14.13 28.79
C PHE A 990 13.17 15.39 29.42
N LEU A 991 13.84 15.28 30.58
CA LEU A 991 14.54 16.40 31.22
C LEU A 991 15.57 17.02 30.28
N PHE A 992 16.42 16.20 29.65
CA PHE A 992 17.42 16.65 28.69
C PHE A 992 16.79 17.30 27.44
N ALA A 993 15.73 16.70 26.89
CA ALA A 993 15.02 17.26 25.73
C ALA A 993 14.38 18.62 26.04
N LEU A 994 13.75 18.76 27.21
CA LEU A 994 13.09 19.98 27.67
C LEU A 994 14.08 21.09 28.03
N GLU A 995 15.25 20.76 28.58
CA GLU A 995 16.32 21.74 28.82
C GLU A 995 16.91 22.30 27.52
N ASN A 996 17.04 21.47 26.49
CA ASN A 996 17.58 21.90 25.19
C ASN A 996 16.53 22.53 24.26
N ALA A 997 15.23 22.33 24.52
CA ALA A 997 14.12 22.78 23.69
C ALA A 997 14.19 24.28 23.28
N PRO A 998 14.43 25.26 24.19
CA PRO A 998 14.52 26.68 23.81
C PRO A 998 15.72 26.97 22.90
N ASN A 999 16.87 26.32 23.16
CA ASN A 999 18.09 26.48 22.38
C ASN A 999 17.93 25.90 20.96
N ILE A 1000 17.28 24.73 20.83
CA ILE A 1000 16.98 24.11 19.55
C ILE A 1000 16.00 24.97 18.75
N LEU A 1001 14.93 25.48 19.36
CA LEU A 1001 13.99 26.42 18.72
C LEU A 1001 14.72 27.66 18.18
N TYR A 1002 15.56 28.30 19.00
CA TYR A 1002 16.35 29.46 18.57
C TYR A 1002 17.33 29.12 17.43
N ALA A 1003 17.98 27.95 17.47
CA ALA A 1003 18.86 27.48 16.40
C ALA A 1003 18.09 27.22 15.09
N ARG A 1004 16.93 26.55 15.15
CA ARG A 1004 16.03 26.31 14.00
C ARG A 1004 15.54 27.64 13.41
N PHE A 1005 15.16 28.61 14.23
CA PHE A 1005 14.80 29.97 13.78
C PHE A 1005 15.98 30.68 13.11
N LYS A 1006 17.20 30.59 13.66
CA LYS A 1006 18.39 31.20 13.06
C LYS A 1006 18.80 30.54 11.73
N GLN A 1007 18.52 29.25 11.54
CA GLN A 1007 18.85 28.50 10.32
C GLN A 1007 17.80 28.67 9.21
N TYR A 1008 16.51 28.63 9.54
CA TYR A 1008 15.41 28.53 8.56
C TYR A 1008 14.35 29.62 8.71
N GLY A 1009 14.58 30.62 9.57
CA GLY A 1009 13.61 31.66 9.90
C GLY A 1009 12.34 31.07 10.50
N GLN A 1010 11.21 31.67 10.14
CA GLN A 1010 9.89 31.33 10.70
C GLN A 1010 9.42 29.92 10.29
N LEU A 1011 9.91 29.36 9.17
CA LEU A 1011 9.66 27.97 8.79
C LEU A 1011 10.38 26.97 9.72
N GLY A 1012 11.53 27.36 10.28
CA GLY A 1012 12.22 26.56 11.31
C GLY A 1012 11.41 26.43 12.59
N VAL A 1013 10.72 27.49 12.99
CA VAL A 1013 9.77 27.47 14.12
C VAL A 1013 8.60 26.54 13.82
N LEU A 1014 8.03 26.60 12.62
CA LEU A 1014 6.91 25.74 12.23
C LEU A 1014 7.28 24.24 12.28
N GLY A 1015 8.43 23.86 11.71
CA GLY A 1015 8.91 22.47 11.75
C GLY A 1015 9.24 21.99 13.16
N TRP A 1016 9.84 22.86 13.97
CA TRP A 1016 10.09 22.57 15.39
C TRP A 1016 8.79 22.41 16.21
N CYS A 1017 7.71 23.14 15.87
CA CYS A 1017 6.42 22.99 16.54
C CYS A 1017 5.73 21.64 16.27
N SER A 1018 6.11 20.92 15.21
CA SER A 1018 5.74 19.50 15.02
C SER A 1018 6.59 18.58 15.90
N GLU A 1019 7.92 18.72 15.89
CA GLU A 1019 8.85 17.96 16.75
C GLU A 1019 8.47 18.09 18.25
N PHE A 1020 8.16 19.30 18.69
CA PHE A 1020 7.68 19.58 20.05
C PHE A 1020 6.26 19.07 20.31
N GLY A 1021 5.41 18.98 19.28
CA GLY A 1021 4.07 18.41 19.37
C GLY A 1021 4.08 16.92 19.72
N GLU A 1022 5.02 16.17 19.17
CA GLU A 1022 5.25 14.74 19.47
C GLU A 1022 5.82 14.56 20.88
N LEU A 1023 6.78 15.40 21.29
CA LEU A 1023 7.32 15.42 22.67
C LEU A 1023 6.22 15.65 23.71
N ILE A 1024 5.26 16.54 23.43
CA ILE A 1024 4.11 16.83 24.30
C ILE A 1024 3.21 15.60 24.49
N ASP A 1025 2.99 14.80 23.45
CA ASP A 1025 2.10 13.65 23.55
C ASP A 1025 2.77 12.44 24.23
N HIS A 1026 4.07 12.20 24.00
CA HIS A 1026 4.81 11.22 24.80
C HIS A 1026 4.95 11.62 26.28
N LEU A 1027 5.02 12.92 26.60
CA LEU A 1027 4.93 13.41 27.98
C LEU A 1027 3.54 13.13 28.59
N LYS A 1028 2.47 13.14 27.80
CA LYS A 1028 1.12 12.78 28.28
C LYS A 1028 1.01 11.32 28.63
N ASP A 1029 1.49 10.43 27.76
CA ASP A 1029 1.47 8.98 28.00
C ASP A 1029 2.19 8.63 29.31
N LEU A 1030 3.37 9.23 29.54
CA LEU A 1030 4.12 9.07 30.79
C LEU A 1030 3.34 9.58 32.02
N GLY A 1031 2.66 10.71 31.90
CA GLY A 1031 1.86 11.30 33.00
C GLY A 1031 0.57 10.52 33.28
N PHE A 1032 -0.15 10.07 32.26
CA PHE A 1032 -1.34 9.23 32.40
C PHE A 1032 -1.00 7.83 32.96
N ALA A 1033 0.19 7.31 32.68
CA ALA A 1033 0.71 6.10 33.31
C ALA A 1033 1.16 6.30 34.78
N GLY A 1034 1.04 7.51 35.35
CA GLY A 1034 1.48 7.83 36.72
C GLY A 1034 3.01 7.89 36.89
N ASN A 1035 3.77 7.81 35.80
CA ASN A 1035 5.22 7.61 35.79
C ASN A 1035 6.03 8.92 35.62
N MET A 1036 5.37 10.08 35.52
CA MET A 1036 6.05 11.37 35.38
C MET A 1036 6.57 11.89 36.72
N PHE A 1037 7.86 12.19 36.80
CA PHE A 1037 8.47 12.78 37.99
C PHE A 1037 8.15 14.28 38.13
N VAL A 1038 8.12 14.77 39.38
CA VAL A 1038 7.89 16.18 39.70
C VAL A 1038 8.98 17.09 39.09
N SER A 1039 10.22 16.60 39.01
CA SER A 1039 11.32 17.26 38.29
C SER A 1039 10.98 17.48 36.81
N THR A 1040 10.54 16.43 36.11
CA THR A 1040 10.12 16.47 34.70
C THR A 1040 8.97 17.44 34.48
N ARG A 1041 7.94 17.42 35.33
CA ARG A 1041 6.82 18.37 35.32
C ARG A 1041 7.28 19.81 35.50
N THR A 1042 8.18 20.06 36.45
CA THR A 1042 8.72 21.40 36.75
C THR A 1042 9.60 21.92 35.60
N GLN A 1043 10.48 21.08 35.07
CA GLN A 1043 11.34 21.43 33.94
C GLN A 1043 10.53 21.67 32.65
N ALA A 1044 9.43 20.95 32.43
CA ALA A 1044 8.54 21.18 31.31
C ALA A 1044 7.82 22.54 31.42
N LEU A 1045 7.32 22.90 32.60
CA LEU A 1045 6.76 24.24 32.85
C LEU A 1045 7.79 25.35 32.66
N LYS A 1046 9.02 25.16 33.16
CA LYS A 1046 10.15 26.09 32.94
C LYS A 1046 10.47 26.26 31.45
N ALA A 1047 10.57 25.15 30.69
CA ALA A 1047 10.81 25.19 29.26
C ALA A 1047 9.71 25.97 28.51
N CYS A 1048 8.43 25.82 28.90
CA CYS A 1048 7.33 26.62 28.37
C CYS A 1048 7.51 28.12 28.62
N GLU A 1049 7.93 28.54 29.82
CA GLU A 1049 8.23 29.95 30.07
C GLU A 1049 9.44 30.45 29.28
N ASP A 1050 10.52 29.66 29.22
CA ASP A 1050 11.76 30.07 28.57
C ASP A 1050 11.61 30.13 27.04
N ILE A 1051 10.74 29.31 26.44
CA ILE A 1051 10.29 29.43 25.04
C ILE A 1051 9.58 30.77 24.80
N LEU A 1052 8.65 31.19 25.68
CA LEU A 1052 7.92 32.45 25.51
C LEU A 1052 8.78 33.70 25.77
N LYS A 1053 9.89 33.56 26.52
CA LYS A 1053 10.90 34.62 26.72
C LYS A 1053 11.82 34.82 25.48
N LEU A 1054 11.79 33.93 24.48
CA LEU A 1054 12.61 34.08 23.26
C LEU A 1054 12.07 35.20 22.35
N ASN A 1055 12.87 36.25 22.16
CA ASN A 1055 12.55 37.35 21.25
C ASN A 1055 12.81 36.93 19.78
N LEU A 1056 11.82 36.27 19.16
CA LEU A 1056 11.86 35.78 17.78
C LEU A 1056 11.08 36.74 16.84
N ASP A 1057 11.72 37.25 15.78
CA ASP A 1057 11.07 38.09 14.75
C ASP A 1057 10.14 37.26 13.82
N ILE A 1058 8.97 36.88 14.36
CA ILE A 1058 7.95 36.06 13.68
C ILE A 1058 6.81 36.95 13.16
N LYS A 1059 6.99 37.42 11.92
CA LYS A 1059 6.03 38.28 11.18
C LYS A 1059 4.75 37.54 10.77
N MET A 1060 4.83 36.22 10.58
CA MET A 1060 3.65 35.40 10.31
C MET A 1060 2.89 35.07 11.61
N GLN A 1061 1.84 35.85 11.91
CA GLN A 1061 0.99 35.69 13.10
C GLN A 1061 0.45 34.26 13.30
N ILE A 1062 0.18 33.52 12.22
CA ILE A 1062 -0.26 32.11 12.31
C ILE A 1062 0.80 31.19 12.95
N ILE A 1063 2.09 31.48 12.79
CA ILE A 1063 3.19 30.71 13.39
C ILE A 1063 3.34 31.08 14.87
N VAL A 1064 3.17 32.36 15.24
CA VAL A 1064 3.10 32.82 16.64
C VAL A 1064 1.94 32.12 17.36
N MET A 1065 0.75 32.08 16.73
CA MET A 1065 -0.43 31.42 17.25
C MET A 1065 -0.24 29.90 17.40
N TYR A 1066 0.42 29.24 16.45
CA TYR A 1066 0.68 27.79 16.52
C TYR A 1066 1.71 27.42 17.59
N LEU A 1067 2.80 28.19 17.71
CA LEU A 1067 3.78 28.04 18.80
C LEU A 1067 3.11 28.23 20.17
N SER A 1068 2.34 29.32 20.33
CA SER A 1068 1.59 29.60 21.55
C SER A 1068 0.57 28.51 21.88
N TYR A 1069 -0.09 27.93 20.86
CA TYR A 1069 -0.99 26.80 21.03
C TYR A 1069 -0.28 25.55 21.56
N GLN A 1070 0.89 25.18 21.05
CA GLN A 1070 1.63 24.03 21.57
C GLN A 1070 2.12 24.26 23.02
N VAL A 1071 2.60 25.47 23.34
CA VAL A 1071 2.97 25.84 24.71
C VAL A 1071 1.75 25.79 25.65
N ALA A 1072 0.59 26.29 25.22
CA ALA A 1072 -0.65 26.20 25.98
C ALA A 1072 -1.17 24.76 26.13
N ARG A 1073 -1.02 23.92 25.10
CA ARG A 1073 -1.35 22.49 25.11
C ARG A 1073 -0.54 21.72 26.13
N LEU A 1074 0.75 22.04 26.28
CA LEU A 1074 1.61 21.46 27.31
C LEU A 1074 1.27 22.00 28.71
N ARG A 1075 1.19 23.32 28.88
CA ARG A 1075 0.86 23.96 30.18
C ARG A 1075 -0.47 23.48 30.76
N ARG A 1076 -1.54 23.38 29.95
CA ARG A 1076 -2.85 22.87 30.41
C ARG A 1076 -2.83 21.40 30.83
N PHE A 1077 -1.90 20.61 30.31
CA PHE A 1077 -1.72 19.23 30.76
C PHE A 1077 -0.91 19.16 32.07
N LEU A 1078 0.13 19.98 32.20
CA LEU A 1078 1.00 20.01 33.38
C LEU A 1078 0.39 20.75 34.57
N ASP A 1079 -0.51 21.71 34.33
CA ASP A 1079 -1.08 22.61 35.35
C ASP A 1079 -2.44 23.14 34.86
N GLY A 1080 -3.46 22.27 34.90
CA GLY A 1080 -4.78 22.53 34.31
C GLY A 1080 -5.62 23.59 35.02
N ASP A 1081 -5.42 23.78 36.32
CA ASP A 1081 -6.13 24.77 37.13
C ASP A 1081 -5.58 26.19 36.95
N ARG A 1082 -4.32 26.32 36.50
CA ARG A 1082 -3.65 27.61 36.35
C ARG A 1082 -4.00 28.25 35.00
N VAL A 1083 -4.65 29.42 35.07
CA VAL A 1083 -4.83 30.29 33.90
C VAL A 1083 -3.52 31.02 33.61
N TRP A 1084 -3.10 31.00 32.34
CA TRP A 1084 -1.88 31.64 31.85
C TRP A 1084 -2.25 32.76 30.88
N THR A 1085 -1.64 33.93 31.04
CA THR A 1085 -1.95 35.18 30.29
C THR A 1085 -0.71 35.82 29.65
N ASP A 1086 0.43 35.12 29.67
CA ASP A 1086 1.74 35.53 29.16
C ASP A 1086 1.98 35.13 27.69
N TYR A 1087 0.92 34.77 26.96
CA TYR A 1087 1.00 34.46 25.52
C TYR A 1087 1.06 35.76 24.68
N PRO A 1088 1.85 35.79 23.60
CA PRO A 1088 1.90 36.95 22.71
C PRO A 1088 0.56 37.18 22.00
N GLU A 1089 0.00 38.38 22.14
CA GLU A 1089 -1.25 38.76 21.46
C GLU A 1089 -1.04 38.87 19.94
N PRO A 1090 -1.84 38.17 19.10
CA PRO A 1090 -1.63 38.13 17.66
C PRO A 1090 -2.09 39.44 17.01
N GLN A 1091 -1.13 40.26 16.56
CA GLN A 1091 -1.39 41.53 15.88
C GLN A 1091 -1.83 41.32 14.43
N PHE A 1092 -3.12 41.01 14.24
CA PHE A 1092 -3.74 41.03 12.92
C PHE A 1092 -3.94 42.48 12.42
N PRO A 1093 -3.67 42.78 11.14
CA PRO A 1093 -3.93 44.10 10.57
C PRO A 1093 -5.44 44.33 10.41
N LEU A 1094 -6.07 44.98 11.38
CA LEU A 1094 -7.53 45.19 11.45
C LEU A 1094 -8.10 46.13 10.36
N ASN A 1095 -7.25 46.82 9.59
CA ASN A 1095 -7.66 47.66 8.47
C ASN A 1095 -7.30 47.00 7.12
N PRO A 1096 -8.24 46.32 6.43
CA PRO A 1096 -8.01 45.74 5.10
C PRO A 1096 -7.94 46.78 3.97
N THR A 1097 -8.07 48.08 4.29
CA THR A 1097 -8.12 49.22 3.37
C THR A 1097 -6.81 50.01 3.27
N ALA A 1098 -5.75 49.57 3.95
CA ALA A 1098 -4.44 50.24 4.02
C ALA A 1098 -3.35 49.44 3.28
N GLY A 1099 -3.55 49.19 1.98
CA GLY A 1099 -2.62 48.50 1.09
C GLY A 1099 -2.84 48.86 -0.39
#